data_AF-A0A9D7PFD1-F1
#
_entry.id   AF-A0A9D7PFD1-F1
#
_cell.length_a   1.000
_cell.length_b   1.000
_cell.length_c   1.000
_cell.angle_alpha   90.00
_cell.angle_beta   90.00
_cell.angle_gamma   90.00
#
_symmetry.space_group_name_H-M   'P 1'
#
loop_
_entity.id
_entity.type
_entity.pdbx_description
1 polymer ?
#
loop_
_entity_poly.entity_id
_entity_poly.type
_entity_poly.pdbx_seq_one_letter_code
_entity_poly.pdbx_strand_id
1 'polypeptide(L)'
;MSMHATLLTNARLATMEPGPVAYGLVDDGAIALADGQIAWCGAAADLPPDLRRAERIDLAGRLVTPALIDCHTHLVFGGHRAHEFELRLAGATYEQIAREGGGINSTVAATRRADAEELLAAALKRVDPLLAEGVATLEIKSGYGLTIADELKMLRVARAVGRMRPVRVITSYLAAHAVPPEYRGNSGAYLDEVVLPGLVAAHREGLVDAVDGFCEGFAFSPAEIERLFERARALHLPVKLHAEQLSNLGGAALVARHGGLSADHLEHLDAAGVMAMAAAGTVAVLLPGAFYTLRETQLPPIGLLREHGVPIAVATDCNPGSSPLGSLLVAMNMASTLFRLTPEEALAGTTRHAARALGLADRGTIRAGLRADLAIWDVERPAELSYRIGFNPCIVASFPEPCKMILSPGAAGLAQLEAIYRGDGDISLDRACRPAVEAAAAVVAAAAKGEAAVYGVNTGFGKLSSVRIESKDTARLQRNLIVSHCCGVGEATPAAIVRLMMALKLLSLGRGASGVRWEVIAQLEAMLGNGIAPRVPAQGSVGASGDLAPLAHMTAALLGEGEVEVRGQRVPAATALAEAGLAPLVLGPKEGLALINGTQFSTAFALAGLFEAWANARAAVVTGALSTDAIMGSTAPFEAEIHTLRGHPGQIEVAAALRYLIAGSQIRDSHLENDKRVQDPYCIRCQPQVTGASVGLLRQAAETLVIEANAVTDNPLVLVSTGTIVSGGNFHAEPVAFAADQIAIAIAEIGAIAQRRIALMVDPTLSFDLPPFLTPEPGLNSGYMIAEVTSAALMSENKHLSHPCSTDSTPTSANQEDHVSMAAHGARRLMRMNANLAQILGIELLCAAQGVEFRVRFRSSPPLEAVVARLREDCAPLDQDRYLADDLAMACRLIEGGAITDAAGLDRHLVLGAA
;
A
#
# COMPACT_ATOMS: atom_id res chain seq x y z
N MET A 1 32.85 -11.02 -7.81
CA MET A 1 31.59 -10.72 -7.10
C MET A 1 31.46 -9.20 -7.09
N SER A 2 30.62 -8.64 -7.96
CA SER A 2 30.39 -7.20 -8.04
C SER A 2 29.04 -6.91 -7.38
N MET A 3 29.04 -6.66 -6.08
CA MET A 3 27.84 -6.19 -5.38
C MET A 3 27.60 -4.74 -5.80
N HIS A 4 26.41 -4.41 -6.30
CA HIS A 4 25.95 -3.03 -6.43
C HIS A 4 25.69 -2.50 -5.02
N ALA A 5 26.75 -1.99 -4.38
CA ALA A 5 26.65 -1.36 -3.07
C ALA A 5 26.31 0.14 -3.22
N THR A 6 25.49 0.66 -2.31
CA THR A 6 25.24 2.11 -2.13
C THR A 6 26.02 2.58 -0.91
N LEU A 7 26.75 3.68 -1.03
CA LEU A 7 27.59 4.20 0.03
C LEU A 7 27.02 5.51 0.60
N LEU A 8 26.58 5.46 1.85
CA LEU A 8 26.23 6.63 2.65
C LEU A 8 27.52 7.25 3.21
N THR A 9 27.74 8.54 2.97
CA THR A 9 28.96 9.28 3.34
C THR A 9 28.63 10.58 4.06
N ASN A 10 29.64 11.18 4.71
CA ASN A 10 29.50 12.43 5.45
C ASN A 10 28.38 12.32 6.51
N ALA A 11 28.48 11.30 7.37
CA ALA A 11 27.47 10.95 8.34
C ALA A 11 28.09 10.81 9.73
N ARG A 12 27.40 11.29 10.77
CA ARG A 12 27.74 10.96 12.16
C ARG A 12 27.00 9.69 12.53
N LEU A 13 27.69 8.60 12.85
CA LEU A 13 27.04 7.33 13.21
C LEU A 13 26.92 7.21 14.71
N ALA A 14 25.75 6.84 15.23
CA ALA A 14 25.61 6.22 16.54
C ALA A 14 25.29 4.75 16.31
N THR A 15 26.33 3.90 16.32
CA THR A 15 26.20 2.49 15.93
C THR A 15 25.40 1.65 16.93
N MET A 16 25.29 2.12 18.17
CA MET A 16 24.69 1.43 19.31
C MET A 16 25.35 0.09 19.66
N GLU A 17 26.53 -0.21 19.09
CA GLU A 17 27.34 -1.35 19.50
C GLU A 17 27.82 -1.17 20.96
N PRO A 18 27.71 -2.19 21.83
CA PRO A 18 28.23 -2.12 23.19
C PRO A 18 29.74 -1.87 23.19
N GLY A 19 30.20 -0.87 23.93
CA GLY A 19 31.62 -0.54 23.99
C GLY A 19 31.93 0.65 24.90
N PRO A 20 33.21 1.06 24.97
CA PRO A 20 33.65 2.17 25.83
C PRO A 20 33.30 3.56 25.27
N VAL A 21 32.94 3.65 23.99
CA VAL A 21 32.53 4.90 23.34
C VAL A 21 31.02 5.06 23.46
N ALA A 22 30.56 6.15 24.07
CA ALA A 22 29.14 6.44 24.23
C ALA A 22 28.41 6.37 22.88
N TYR A 23 27.27 5.66 22.84
CA TYR A 23 26.46 5.36 21.65
C TYR A 23 27.20 4.62 20.52
N GLY A 24 28.46 4.26 20.69
CA GLY A 24 29.34 3.82 19.60
C GLY A 24 29.49 4.90 18.51
N LEU A 25 29.70 6.16 18.92
CA LEU A 25 29.80 7.31 18.01
C LEU A 25 30.99 7.24 17.04
N VAL A 26 30.72 7.58 15.78
CA VAL A 26 31.71 7.80 14.72
C VAL A 26 31.39 9.14 14.03
N ASP A 27 32.21 10.17 14.24
CA ASP A 27 31.91 11.54 13.79
C ASP A 27 31.98 11.75 12.28
N ASP A 28 32.98 11.16 11.61
CA ASP A 28 33.12 11.15 10.15
C ASP A 28 32.97 9.71 9.66
N GLY A 29 31.74 9.24 9.62
CA GLY A 29 31.39 7.87 9.31
C GLY A 29 30.84 7.68 7.89
N ALA A 30 30.92 6.44 7.43
CA ALA A 30 30.31 5.97 6.21
C ALA A 30 29.69 4.58 6.41
N ILE A 31 28.65 4.28 5.63
CA ILE A 31 27.96 2.99 5.64
C ILE A 31 27.80 2.53 4.19
N ALA A 32 28.29 1.34 3.86
CA ALA A 32 28.01 0.68 2.60
C ALA A 32 26.83 -0.28 2.79
N LEU A 33 25.82 -0.15 1.93
CA LEU A 33 24.62 -0.97 1.89
C LEU A 33 24.69 -1.89 0.68
N ALA A 34 24.36 -3.16 0.86
CA ALA A 34 24.19 -4.12 -0.24
C ALA A 34 23.12 -5.13 0.17
N ASP A 35 22.21 -5.45 -0.76
CA ASP A 35 21.18 -6.50 -0.56
C ASP A 35 20.39 -6.37 0.76
N GLY A 36 19.98 -5.14 1.10
CA GLY A 36 19.22 -4.86 2.33
C GLY A 36 20.05 -4.98 3.64
N GLN A 37 21.36 -5.17 3.53
CA GLN A 37 22.29 -5.32 4.65
C GLN A 37 23.36 -4.24 4.66
N ILE A 38 23.96 -4.05 5.83
CA ILE A 38 25.16 -3.25 6.02
C ILE A 38 26.33 -4.12 5.56
N ALA A 39 26.87 -3.84 4.37
CA ALA A 39 28.06 -4.50 3.86
C ALA A 39 29.31 -4.09 4.63
N TRP A 40 29.37 -2.81 5.02
CA TRP A 40 30.46 -2.24 5.81
C TRP A 40 29.99 -0.96 6.51
N CYS A 41 30.55 -0.66 7.68
CA CYS A 41 30.35 0.61 8.39
C CYS A 41 31.61 0.96 9.20
N GLY A 42 31.90 2.24 9.33
CA GLY A 42 33.06 2.70 10.11
C GLY A 42 33.42 4.15 9.81
N ALA A 43 34.60 4.58 10.27
CA ALA A 43 35.13 5.89 9.93
C ALA A 43 35.42 5.97 8.43
N ALA A 44 35.08 7.09 7.78
CA ALA A 44 35.26 7.28 6.35
C ALA A 44 36.72 7.08 5.90
N ALA A 45 37.68 7.37 6.78
CA ALA A 45 39.11 7.11 6.56
C ALA A 45 39.44 5.61 6.34
N ASP A 46 38.66 4.72 6.96
CA ASP A 46 38.85 3.27 6.92
C ASP A 46 38.06 2.59 5.79
N LEU A 47 37.42 3.36 4.92
CA LEU A 47 36.59 2.86 3.82
C LEU A 47 37.40 1.96 2.86
N PRO A 48 37.01 0.68 2.69
CA PRO A 48 37.67 -0.26 1.80
C PRO A 48 37.79 0.26 0.34
N PRO A 49 38.95 0.09 -0.33
CA PRO A 49 39.19 0.65 -1.66
C PRO A 49 38.19 0.23 -2.74
N ASP A 50 37.65 -0.98 -2.64
CA ASP A 50 36.63 -1.57 -3.51
C ASP A 50 35.28 -0.87 -3.38
N LEU A 51 34.90 -0.45 -2.17
CA LEU A 51 33.65 0.27 -1.92
C LEU A 51 33.72 1.76 -2.31
N ARG A 52 34.90 2.31 -2.58
CA ARG A 52 35.05 3.74 -2.98
C ARG A 52 34.39 4.08 -4.31
N ARG A 53 34.12 3.08 -5.15
CA ARG A 53 33.48 3.22 -6.46
C ARG A 53 31.97 2.99 -6.44
N ALA A 54 31.41 2.63 -5.28
CA ALA A 54 29.97 2.54 -5.06
C ALA A 54 29.27 3.88 -5.32
N GLU A 55 27.98 3.82 -5.68
CA GLU A 55 27.12 5.01 -5.79
C GLU A 55 27.05 5.71 -4.43
N ARG A 56 27.22 7.04 -4.40
CA ARG A 56 27.37 7.80 -3.14
C ARG A 56 26.15 8.65 -2.84
N ILE A 57 25.73 8.61 -1.57
CA ILE A 57 24.74 9.51 -1.01
C ILE A 57 25.44 10.30 0.12
N ASP A 58 25.46 11.62 -0.01
CA ASP A 58 25.99 12.54 1.01
C ASP A 58 24.89 12.86 2.02
N LEU A 59 25.12 12.56 3.30
CA LEU A 59 24.15 12.79 4.37
C LEU A 59 24.27 14.17 5.03
N ALA A 60 25.18 15.03 4.55
CA ALA A 60 25.39 16.41 4.98
C ALA A 60 25.71 16.55 6.49
N GLY A 61 26.47 15.61 7.06
CA GLY A 61 26.87 15.60 8.46
C GLY A 61 25.77 15.15 9.43
N ARG A 62 24.62 14.67 8.93
CA ARG A 62 23.49 14.24 9.76
C ARG A 62 23.80 13.00 10.60
N LEU A 63 23.08 12.87 11.71
CA LEU A 63 23.17 11.71 12.58
C LEU A 63 22.45 10.50 11.94
N VAL A 64 23.08 9.34 12.01
CA VAL A 64 22.50 8.04 11.61
C VAL A 64 22.53 7.09 12.79
N THR A 65 21.38 6.47 13.08
CA THR A 65 21.23 5.43 14.11
C THR A 65 20.66 4.16 13.48
N PRO A 66 20.68 3.00 14.17
CA PRO A 66 19.69 1.97 13.87
C PRO A 66 18.30 2.60 13.93
N ALA A 67 17.42 2.21 13.01
CA ALA A 67 16.02 2.61 13.09
C ALA A 67 15.41 2.15 14.42
N LEU A 68 14.46 2.93 14.92
CA LEU A 68 13.84 2.64 16.20
C LEU A 68 12.92 1.41 16.09
N ILE A 69 12.74 0.75 17.23
CA ILE A 69 11.91 -0.45 17.38
C ILE A 69 10.98 -0.20 18.56
N ASP A 70 9.68 -0.24 18.30
CA ASP A 70 8.69 -0.28 19.37
C ASP A 70 8.36 -1.74 19.69
N CYS A 71 8.96 -2.25 20.76
CA CYS A 71 8.86 -3.66 21.13
C CYS A 71 7.64 -3.98 22.00
N HIS A 72 6.69 -3.05 22.17
CA HIS A 72 5.47 -3.29 22.93
C HIS A 72 4.34 -2.32 22.57
N THR A 73 3.37 -2.75 21.74
CA THR A 73 2.16 -1.96 21.41
C THR A 73 0.88 -2.80 21.32
N HIS A 74 -0.27 -2.13 21.41
CA HIS A 74 -1.61 -2.71 21.15
C HIS A 74 -2.33 -1.90 20.08
N LEU A 75 -1.74 -1.75 18.88
CA LEU A 75 -2.23 -0.80 17.87
C LEU A 75 -3.57 -1.17 17.20
N VAL A 76 -4.01 -2.43 17.29
CA VAL A 76 -5.24 -2.92 16.67
C VAL A 76 -6.36 -2.93 17.72
N PHE A 77 -7.25 -1.94 17.68
CA PHE A 77 -8.46 -1.87 18.50
C PHE A 77 -9.48 -0.91 17.89
N GLY A 78 -10.76 -1.15 18.20
CA GLY A 78 -11.88 -0.29 17.84
C GLY A 78 -12.14 0.81 18.87
N GLY A 79 -12.62 1.97 18.39
CA GLY A 79 -13.03 3.10 19.22
C GLY A 79 -11.87 3.85 19.91
N HIS A 80 -12.22 4.60 20.97
CA HIS A 80 -11.30 5.36 21.82
C HIS A 80 -11.87 5.50 23.24
N ARG A 81 -11.03 5.83 24.24
CA ARG A 81 -11.48 6.06 25.64
C ARG A 81 -11.34 7.53 26.09
N ALA A 82 -11.42 8.47 25.14
CA ALA A 82 -11.33 9.91 25.44
C ALA A 82 -12.41 10.40 26.43
N HIS A 83 -13.65 9.93 26.31
CA HIS A 83 -14.71 10.31 27.26
C HIS A 83 -14.46 9.76 28.67
N GLU A 84 -13.89 8.56 28.78
CA GLU A 84 -13.48 8.05 30.09
C GLU A 84 -12.35 8.89 30.70
N PHE A 85 -11.39 9.33 29.89
CA PHE A 85 -10.35 10.24 30.34
C PHE A 85 -10.94 11.55 30.91
N GLU A 86 -11.96 12.11 30.23
CA GLU A 86 -12.72 13.27 30.71
C GLU A 86 -13.42 12.98 32.05
N LEU A 87 -14.16 11.88 32.18
CA LEU A 87 -14.86 11.51 33.41
C LEU A 87 -13.91 11.29 34.59
N ARG A 88 -12.76 10.62 34.37
CA ARG A 88 -11.73 10.43 35.41
C ARG A 88 -11.21 11.77 35.92
N LEU A 89 -10.96 12.72 35.02
CA LEU A 89 -10.50 14.06 35.40
C LEU A 89 -11.59 14.90 36.09
N ALA A 90 -12.87 14.62 35.81
CA ALA A 90 -14.01 15.17 36.53
C ALA A 90 -14.27 14.50 37.90
N GLY A 91 -13.48 13.49 38.28
CA GLY A 91 -13.54 12.83 39.60
C GLY A 91 -14.39 11.56 39.66
N ALA A 92 -14.82 10.99 38.54
CA ALA A 92 -15.54 9.73 38.51
C ALA A 92 -14.64 8.56 38.95
N THR A 93 -15.18 7.65 39.78
CA THR A 93 -14.48 6.44 40.20
C THR A 93 -14.48 5.38 39.09
N TYR A 94 -13.51 4.46 39.14
CA TYR A 94 -13.43 3.36 38.17
C TYR A 94 -14.72 2.52 38.13
N GLU A 95 -15.37 2.31 39.28
CA GLU A 95 -16.64 1.60 39.38
C GLU A 95 -17.79 2.33 38.68
N GLN A 96 -17.84 3.66 38.78
CA GLN A 96 -18.84 4.47 38.08
C GLN A 96 -18.67 4.38 36.57
N ILE A 97 -17.43 4.55 36.10
CA ILE A 97 -17.06 4.45 34.68
C ILE A 97 -17.38 3.05 34.13
N ALA A 98 -17.07 1.99 34.88
CA ALA A 98 -17.37 0.62 34.47
C ALA A 98 -18.89 0.34 34.42
N ARG A 99 -19.69 0.93 35.32
CA ARG A 99 -21.16 0.83 35.30
C ARG A 99 -21.79 1.54 34.10
N GLU A 100 -21.19 2.61 33.61
CA GLU A 100 -21.60 3.33 32.40
C GLU A 100 -21.11 2.66 31.10
N GLY A 101 -20.49 1.47 31.20
CA GLY A 101 -20.02 0.70 30.05
C GLY A 101 -18.64 1.12 29.55
N GLY A 102 -17.87 1.89 30.33
CA GLY A 102 -16.46 2.20 30.08
C GLY A 102 -15.50 1.05 30.40
N GLY A 103 -14.19 1.32 30.47
CA GLY A 103 -13.21 0.27 30.76
C GLY A 103 -12.75 -0.53 29.53
N ILE A 104 -11.97 -1.59 29.75
CA ILE A 104 -11.50 -2.50 28.69
C ILE A 104 -12.66 -3.12 27.90
N ASN A 105 -13.79 -3.40 28.56
CA ASN A 105 -14.97 -3.99 27.92
C ASN A 105 -15.55 -3.10 26.81
N SER A 106 -15.45 -1.77 26.94
CA SER A 106 -15.87 -0.83 25.89
C SER A 106 -15.05 -1.00 24.62
N THR A 107 -13.72 -1.13 24.77
CA THR A 107 -12.77 -1.34 23.68
C THR A 107 -12.96 -2.72 23.07
N VAL A 108 -13.20 -3.75 23.88
CA VAL A 108 -13.52 -5.10 23.40
C VAL A 108 -14.79 -5.09 22.56
N ALA A 109 -15.87 -4.48 23.06
CA ALA A 109 -17.13 -4.39 22.32
C ALA A 109 -17.00 -3.63 21.00
N ALA A 110 -16.21 -2.55 20.97
CA ALA A 110 -15.93 -1.80 19.74
C ALA A 110 -15.07 -2.61 18.75
N THR A 111 -14.06 -3.32 19.26
CA THR A 111 -13.14 -4.15 18.44
C THR A 111 -13.86 -5.35 17.83
N ARG A 112 -14.74 -6.02 18.60
CA ARG A 112 -15.56 -7.13 18.09
C ARG A 112 -16.52 -6.68 16.99
N ARG A 113 -17.13 -5.50 17.15
CA ARG A 113 -18.10 -4.93 16.20
C ARG A 113 -17.48 -4.47 14.89
N ALA A 114 -16.29 -3.87 14.97
CA ALA A 114 -15.59 -3.41 13.79
C ALA A 114 -15.16 -4.58 12.91
N ASP A 115 -15.26 -4.42 11.60
CA ASP A 115 -14.72 -5.40 10.66
C ASP A 115 -13.19 -5.26 10.52
N ALA A 116 -12.58 -6.12 9.70
CA ALA A 116 -11.13 -6.14 9.54
C ALA A 116 -10.59 -4.90 8.81
N GLU A 117 -11.36 -4.32 7.88
CA GLU A 117 -10.93 -3.15 7.10
C GLU A 117 -11.01 -1.88 7.94
N GLU A 118 -12.07 -1.72 8.73
CA GLU A 118 -12.21 -0.64 9.71
C GLU A 118 -11.09 -0.66 10.74
N LEU A 119 -10.77 -1.84 11.30
CA LEU A 119 -9.67 -2.01 12.24
C LEU A 119 -8.32 -1.72 11.60
N LEU A 120 -8.10 -2.14 10.36
CA LEU A 120 -6.87 -1.86 9.62
C LEU A 120 -6.71 -0.35 9.38
N ALA A 121 -7.74 0.32 8.87
CA ALA A 121 -7.73 1.75 8.63
C ALA A 121 -7.46 2.55 9.92
N ALA A 122 -8.01 2.11 11.06
CA ALA A 122 -7.74 2.72 12.36
C ALA A 122 -6.30 2.46 12.86
N ALA A 123 -5.78 1.23 12.70
CA ALA A 123 -4.43 0.88 13.08
C ALA A 123 -3.38 1.67 12.27
N LEU A 124 -3.58 1.83 10.97
CA LEU A 124 -2.67 2.59 10.09
C LEU A 124 -2.51 4.04 10.57
N LYS A 125 -3.59 4.70 11.01
CA LYS A 125 -3.52 6.06 11.57
C LYS A 125 -2.64 6.17 12.82
N ARG A 126 -2.47 5.08 13.57
CA ARG A 126 -1.63 5.03 14.78
C ARG A 126 -0.18 4.64 14.46
N VAL A 127 0.00 3.87 13.38
CA VAL A 127 1.32 3.42 12.88
C VAL A 127 2.06 4.54 12.16
N ASP A 128 1.35 5.37 11.38
CA ASP A 128 1.96 6.40 10.54
C ASP A 128 2.79 7.43 11.34
N PRO A 129 2.36 7.91 12.52
CA PRO A 129 3.20 8.75 13.38
C PRO A 129 4.46 8.03 13.91
N LEU A 130 4.37 6.75 14.27
CA LEU A 130 5.53 5.97 14.74
C LEU A 130 6.57 5.81 13.60
N LEU A 131 6.10 5.54 12.39
CA LEU A 131 6.96 5.47 11.21
C LEU A 131 7.66 6.80 10.94
N ALA A 132 6.93 7.90 11.03
CA ALA A 132 7.50 9.24 10.89
C ALA A 132 8.60 9.49 11.94
N GLU A 133 8.50 8.92 13.14
CA GLU A 133 9.50 9.03 14.21
C GLU A 133 10.69 8.07 14.07
N GLY A 134 10.92 7.45 12.91
CA GLY A 134 12.10 6.59 12.73
C GLY A 134 11.87 5.12 13.09
N VAL A 135 10.64 4.71 13.41
CA VAL A 135 10.34 3.31 13.77
C VAL A 135 10.27 2.43 12.52
N ALA A 136 11.09 1.38 12.44
CA ALA A 136 11.08 0.42 11.33
C ALA A 136 10.58 -0.98 11.72
N THR A 137 10.47 -1.27 13.02
CA THR A 137 9.92 -2.54 13.53
C THR A 137 8.95 -2.28 14.67
N LEU A 138 7.79 -2.94 14.62
CA LEU A 138 6.71 -2.85 15.60
C LEU A 138 6.34 -4.24 16.10
N GLU A 139 6.17 -4.39 17.40
CA GLU A 139 5.31 -5.45 17.93
C GLU A 139 3.87 -4.99 18.01
N ILE A 140 2.93 -5.78 17.49
CA ILE A 140 1.50 -5.55 17.65
C ILE A 140 0.87 -6.76 18.35
N LYS A 141 0.30 -6.52 19.52
CA LYS A 141 -0.40 -7.54 20.30
C LYS A 141 -1.89 -7.61 19.98
N SER A 142 -2.45 -8.81 20.06
CA SER A 142 -3.89 -9.00 20.16
C SER A 142 -4.39 -8.68 21.60
N GLY A 143 -5.56 -9.20 22.02
CA GLY A 143 -6.02 -9.05 23.41
C GLY A 143 -7.17 -8.07 23.64
N TYR A 144 -7.79 -7.53 22.58
CA TYR A 144 -9.09 -6.84 22.66
C TYR A 144 -10.21 -7.62 21.96
N GLY A 145 -9.93 -8.83 21.45
CA GLY A 145 -10.92 -9.70 20.83
C GLY A 145 -11.62 -10.56 21.88
N LEU A 146 -10.83 -11.18 22.77
CA LEU A 146 -11.27 -12.07 23.86
C LEU A 146 -12.25 -13.18 23.41
N THR A 147 -12.21 -13.53 22.12
CA THR A 147 -12.85 -14.69 21.49
C THR A 147 -11.86 -15.24 20.47
N ILE A 148 -11.94 -16.52 20.13
CA ILE A 148 -11.02 -17.09 19.12
C ILE A 148 -11.12 -16.34 17.79
N ALA A 149 -12.34 -16.07 17.32
CA ALA A 149 -12.55 -15.42 16.03
C ALA A 149 -12.00 -13.99 15.99
N ASP A 150 -12.25 -13.20 17.03
CA ASP A 150 -11.82 -11.80 17.07
C ASP A 150 -10.33 -11.65 17.33
N GLU A 151 -9.72 -12.52 18.14
CA GLU A 151 -8.27 -12.55 18.32
C GLU A 151 -7.55 -12.87 17.00
N LEU A 152 -8.06 -13.85 16.23
CA LEU A 152 -7.54 -14.15 14.90
C LEU A 152 -7.75 -12.98 13.92
N LYS A 153 -8.91 -12.31 13.96
CA LYS A 153 -9.17 -11.09 13.18
C LYS A 153 -8.13 -10.02 13.48
N MET A 154 -7.86 -9.73 14.75
CA MET A 154 -6.86 -8.74 15.16
C MET A 154 -5.46 -9.10 14.66
N LEU A 155 -5.03 -10.37 14.79
CA LEU A 155 -3.72 -10.80 14.31
C LEU A 155 -3.60 -10.71 12.78
N ARG A 156 -4.66 -11.02 12.03
CA ARG A 156 -4.69 -10.85 10.56
C ARG A 156 -4.57 -9.37 10.18
N VAL A 157 -5.25 -8.48 10.92
CA VAL A 157 -5.14 -7.02 10.75
C VAL A 157 -3.72 -6.55 11.09
N ALA A 158 -3.12 -7.02 12.18
CA ALA A 158 -1.75 -6.70 12.56
C ALA A 158 -0.75 -7.11 11.46
N ARG A 159 -0.90 -8.31 10.87
CA ARG A 159 -0.10 -8.73 9.70
C ARG A 159 -0.35 -7.86 8.47
N ALA A 160 -1.58 -7.37 8.27
CA ALA A 160 -1.91 -6.48 7.17
C ALA A 160 -1.22 -5.11 7.28
N VAL A 161 -1.02 -4.58 8.49
CA VAL A 161 -0.24 -3.34 8.71
C VAL A 161 1.15 -3.44 8.08
N GLY A 162 1.87 -4.54 8.31
CA GLY A 162 3.21 -4.76 7.74
C GLY A 162 3.23 -5.02 6.23
N ARG A 163 2.07 -5.25 5.60
CA ARG A 163 1.93 -5.33 4.12
C ARG A 163 1.59 -3.98 3.51
N MET A 164 0.95 -3.10 4.28
CA MET A 164 0.43 -1.79 3.83
C MET A 164 1.39 -0.63 4.09
N ARG A 165 2.41 -0.84 4.94
CA ARG A 165 3.39 0.17 5.33
C ARG A 165 4.79 -0.43 5.31
N PRO A 166 5.83 0.39 5.07
CA PRO A 166 7.23 -0.05 5.10
C PRO A 166 7.71 -0.29 6.53
N VAL A 167 7.04 -1.17 7.28
CA VAL A 167 7.32 -1.50 8.67
C VAL A 167 7.31 -3.01 8.87
N ARG A 168 8.29 -3.52 9.61
CA ARG A 168 8.27 -4.93 10.03
C ARG A 168 7.32 -5.08 11.21
N VAL A 169 6.30 -5.93 11.08
CA VAL A 169 5.40 -6.27 12.19
C VAL A 169 5.72 -7.64 12.76
N ILE A 170 5.99 -7.69 14.06
CA ILE A 170 6.01 -8.89 14.90
C ILE A 170 4.67 -8.98 15.63
N THR A 171 4.02 -10.14 15.64
CA THR A 171 2.71 -10.30 16.28
C THR A 171 2.79 -11.20 17.50
N SER A 172 2.17 -10.74 18.59
CA SER A 172 2.11 -11.51 19.84
C SER A 172 0.66 -11.81 20.22
N TYR A 173 0.39 -13.08 20.54
CA TYR A 173 -0.93 -13.53 20.97
C TYR A 173 -1.13 -13.24 22.45
N LEU A 174 -2.09 -12.37 22.77
CA LEU A 174 -2.40 -11.91 24.13
C LEU A 174 -3.90 -12.12 24.45
N ALA A 175 -4.48 -13.26 24.12
CA ALA A 175 -5.89 -13.49 24.51
C ALA A 175 -6.07 -13.56 26.05
N ALA A 176 -5.00 -13.92 26.79
CA ALA A 176 -4.92 -13.81 28.25
C ALA A 176 -4.62 -12.38 28.72
N HIS A 177 -5.31 -11.39 28.16
CA HIS A 177 -5.19 -9.97 28.55
C HIS A 177 -6.14 -9.61 29.69
N ALA A 178 -7.40 -10.05 29.57
CA ALA A 178 -8.45 -9.85 30.54
C ALA A 178 -9.49 -10.98 30.44
N VAL A 179 -10.25 -11.16 31.52
CA VAL A 179 -11.35 -12.14 31.54
C VAL A 179 -12.63 -11.44 31.06
N PRO A 180 -13.22 -11.85 29.94
CA PRO A 180 -14.39 -11.16 29.40
C PRO A 180 -15.64 -11.44 30.27
N PRO A 181 -16.69 -10.60 30.20
CA PRO A 181 -17.82 -10.65 31.11
C PRO A 181 -18.54 -12.01 31.19
N GLU A 182 -18.53 -12.78 30.10
CA GLU A 182 -19.14 -14.11 29.98
C GLU A 182 -18.46 -15.16 30.87
N TYR A 183 -17.21 -14.91 31.29
CA TYR A 183 -16.40 -15.80 32.13
C TYR A 183 -16.07 -15.18 33.50
N ARG A 184 -16.83 -14.17 33.94
CA ARG A 184 -16.58 -13.46 35.21
C ARG A 184 -16.46 -14.44 36.38
N GLY A 185 -15.32 -14.39 37.08
CA GLY A 185 -15.03 -15.25 38.23
C GLY A 185 -14.56 -16.67 37.87
N ASN A 186 -14.34 -16.97 36.58
CA ASN A 186 -13.87 -18.27 36.11
C ASN A 186 -12.85 -18.12 34.95
N SER A 187 -11.71 -17.49 35.26
CA SER A 187 -10.56 -17.33 34.34
C SER A 187 -10.03 -18.68 33.81
N GLY A 188 -10.11 -19.74 34.62
CA GLY A 188 -9.71 -21.09 34.22
C GLY A 188 -10.51 -21.64 33.03
N ALA A 189 -11.84 -21.50 33.05
CA ALA A 189 -12.68 -21.91 31.93
C ALA A 189 -12.41 -21.07 30.67
N TYR A 190 -12.21 -19.75 30.82
CA TYR A 190 -11.83 -18.89 29.69
C TYR A 190 -10.49 -19.32 29.08
N LEU A 191 -9.52 -19.69 29.92
CA LEU A 191 -8.22 -20.19 29.48
C LEU A 191 -8.39 -21.46 28.64
N ASP A 192 -9.16 -22.43 29.12
CA ASP A 192 -9.36 -23.74 28.48
C ASP A 192 -10.20 -23.68 27.20
N GLU A 193 -11.21 -22.83 27.17
CA GLU A 193 -12.18 -22.78 26.06
C GLU A 193 -11.79 -21.78 24.96
N VAL A 194 -11.07 -20.70 25.30
CA VAL A 194 -10.76 -19.61 24.37
C VAL A 194 -9.26 -19.42 24.19
N VAL A 195 -8.51 -19.18 25.27
CA VAL A 195 -7.10 -18.76 25.16
C VAL A 195 -6.25 -19.87 24.55
N LEU A 196 -6.28 -21.08 25.10
CA LEU A 196 -5.44 -22.19 24.64
C LEU A 196 -5.87 -22.70 23.24
N PRO A 197 -7.17 -22.90 22.93
CA PRO A 197 -7.59 -23.27 21.58
C PRO A 197 -7.31 -22.18 20.55
N GLY A 198 -7.49 -20.91 20.91
CA GLY A 198 -7.19 -19.76 20.05
C GLY A 198 -5.71 -19.65 19.70
N LEU A 199 -4.81 -19.92 20.66
CA LEU A 199 -3.37 -19.96 20.40
C LEU A 199 -3.02 -21.02 19.35
N VAL A 200 -3.62 -22.21 19.46
CA VAL A 200 -3.41 -23.30 18.50
C VAL A 200 -3.90 -22.90 17.11
N ALA A 201 -5.06 -22.25 17.03
CA ALA A 201 -5.61 -21.75 15.77
C ALA A 201 -4.71 -20.67 15.16
N ALA A 202 -4.25 -19.71 15.95
CA ALA A 202 -3.36 -18.63 15.51
C ALA A 202 -2.03 -19.17 15.00
N HIS A 203 -1.44 -20.15 15.69
CA HIS A 203 -0.22 -20.82 15.27
C HIS A 203 -0.41 -21.60 13.97
N ARG A 204 -1.51 -22.35 13.84
CA ARG A 204 -1.84 -23.10 12.62
C ARG A 204 -1.99 -22.18 11.39
N GLU A 205 -2.45 -20.95 11.60
CA GLU A 205 -2.57 -19.94 10.54
C GLU A 205 -1.30 -19.10 10.32
N GLY A 206 -0.21 -19.35 11.06
CA GLY A 206 1.03 -18.58 10.95
C GLY A 206 0.91 -17.12 11.43
N LEU A 207 -0.06 -16.83 12.31
CA LEU A 207 -0.42 -15.47 12.72
C LEU A 207 0.33 -14.97 13.96
N VAL A 208 1.11 -15.81 14.64
CA VAL A 208 1.74 -15.50 15.93
C VAL A 208 3.24 -15.78 15.90
N ASP A 209 4.03 -14.80 16.35
CA ASP A 209 5.49 -14.90 16.52
C ASP A 209 5.88 -15.16 17.98
N ALA A 210 5.11 -14.67 18.95
CA ALA A 210 5.31 -14.90 20.38
C ALA A 210 3.99 -14.99 21.16
N VAL A 211 4.03 -15.58 22.36
CA VAL A 211 2.86 -15.68 23.25
C VAL A 211 3.07 -14.80 24.46
N ASP A 212 2.04 -14.07 24.84
CA ASP A 212 2.06 -13.13 25.96
C ASP A 212 0.84 -13.36 26.87
N GLY A 213 0.91 -12.84 28.10
CA GLY A 213 -0.16 -12.88 29.08
C GLY A 213 -0.09 -11.69 30.03
N PHE A 214 -1.24 -11.37 30.65
CA PHE A 214 -1.32 -10.34 31.67
C PHE A 214 -1.42 -10.99 33.06
N CYS A 215 -0.29 -11.04 33.78
CA CYS A 215 -0.17 -11.69 35.08
C CYS A 215 -0.42 -10.69 36.21
N GLU A 216 -1.66 -10.60 36.67
CA GLU A 216 -2.08 -9.66 37.71
C GLU A 216 -3.25 -10.23 38.52
N GLY A 217 -3.41 -9.79 39.78
CA GLY A 217 -4.32 -10.42 40.75
C GLY A 217 -5.81 -10.41 40.36
N PHE A 218 -6.19 -9.51 39.45
CA PHE A 218 -7.54 -9.41 38.89
C PHE A 218 -7.68 -9.94 37.46
N ALA A 219 -6.60 -10.48 36.88
CA ALA A 219 -6.57 -11.04 35.53
C ALA A 219 -6.23 -12.54 35.57
N PHE A 220 -4.97 -12.91 35.38
CA PHE A 220 -4.50 -14.30 35.41
C PHE A 220 -3.44 -14.51 36.48
N SER A 221 -3.56 -15.62 37.21
CA SER A 221 -2.58 -16.04 38.22
C SER A 221 -1.32 -16.63 37.58
N PRO A 222 -0.18 -16.66 38.31
CA PRO A 222 1.03 -17.33 37.83
C PRO A 222 0.81 -18.79 37.39
N ALA A 223 -0.07 -19.53 38.08
CA ALA A 223 -0.39 -20.91 37.73
C ALA A 223 -1.17 -21.04 36.40
N GLU A 224 -2.01 -20.06 36.06
CA GLU A 224 -2.73 -20.02 34.78
C GLU A 224 -1.79 -19.62 33.64
N ILE A 225 -0.91 -18.65 33.86
CA ILE A 225 0.12 -18.25 32.91
C ILE A 225 1.10 -19.40 32.63
N GLU A 226 1.50 -20.16 33.66
CA GLU A 226 2.34 -21.36 33.49
C GLU A 226 1.71 -22.35 32.48
N ARG A 227 0.39 -22.57 32.56
CA ARG A 227 -0.33 -23.44 31.59
C ARG A 227 -0.29 -22.89 30.16
N LEU A 228 -0.39 -21.57 30.00
CA LEU A 228 -0.26 -20.91 28.70
C LEU A 228 1.16 -21.07 28.13
N PHE A 229 2.19 -20.91 28.97
CA PHE A 229 3.59 -21.06 28.58
C PHE A 229 3.95 -22.51 28.22
N GLU A 230 3.45 -23.49 28.96
CA GLU A 230 3.60 -24.90 28.58
C GLU A 230 2.96 -25.19 27.22
N ARG A 231 1.82 -24.54 26.90
CA ARG A 231 1.21 -24.67 25.58
C ARG A 231 2.03 -23.97 24.48
N ALA A 232 2.57 -22.79 24.74
CA ALA A 232 3.45 -22.06 23.82
C ALA A 232 4.72 -22.87 23.51
N ARG A 233 5.33 -23.45 24.55
CA ARG A 233 6.50 -24.34 24.43
C ARG A 233 6.21 -25.56 23.57
N ALA A 234 5.04 -26.18 23.73
CA ALA A 234 4.60 -27.30 22.90
C ALA A 234 4.38 -26.92 21.42
N LEU A 235 4.24 -25.61 21.11
CA LEU A 235 4.13 -25.06 19.76
C LEU A 235 5.44 -24.42 19.27
N HIS A 236 6.54 -24.53 20.05
CA HIS A 236 7.83 -23.90 19.77
C HIS A 236 7.75 -22.37 19.60
N LEU A 237 6.84 -21.72 20.32
CA LEU A 237 6.71 -20.27 20.34
C LEU A 237 7.44 -19.68 21.55
N PRO A 238 8.21 -18.57 21.38
CA PRO A 238 8.77 -17.84 22.51
C PRO A 238 7.67 -17.17 23.33
N VAL A 239 7.98 -16.90 24.60
CA VAL A 239 7.03 -16.31 25.55
C VAL A 239 7.49 -14.94 26.05
N LYS A 240 6.53 -14.10 26.38
CA LYS A 240 6.66 -12.76 26.99
C LYS A 240 5.62 -12.64 28.11
N LEU A 241 5.77 -11.66 28.99
CA LEU A 241 4.78 -11.45 30.04
C LEU A 241 4.66 -9.99 30.47
N HIS A 242 3.44 -9.49 30.50
CA HIS A 242 3.13 -8.31 31.29
C HIS A 242 3.09 -8.73 32.76
N ALA A 243 4.01 -8.19 33.55
CA ALA A 243 4.24 -8.63 34.91
C ALA A 243 4.46 -7.45 35.84
N GLU A 244 3.91 -7.57 37.05
CA GLU A 244 4.30 -6.72 38.18
C GLU A 244 3.99 -5.23 37.97
N GLN A 245 2.94 -4.92 37.21
CA GLN A 245 2.49 -3.56 36.97
C GLN A 245 1.90 -2.92 38.23
N LEU A 246 1.03 -3.63 38.94
CA LEU A 246 0.32 -3.10 40.13
C LEU A 246 0.57 -3.93 41.39
N SER A 247 1.02 -5.18 41.25
CA SER A 247 1.40 -6.02 42.38
C SER A 247 2.49 -7.03 42.04
N ASN A 248 3.28 -7.44 43.04
CA ASN A 248 4.29 -8.48 42.83
C ASN A 248 3.69 -9.88 43.02
N LEU A 249 3.51 -10.61 41.91
CA LEU A 249 3.07 -12.02 41.90
C LEU A 249 4.18 -13.00 41.48
N GLY A 250 5.42 -12.53 41.31
CA GLY A 250 6.55 -13.33 40.80
C GLY A 250 6.44 -13.65 39.30
N GLY A 251 5.75 -12.79 38.53
CA GLY A 251 5.56 -12.94 37.09
C GLY A 251 6.87 -12.81 36.31
N ALA A 252 7.73 -11.87 36.68
CA ALA A 252 9.03 -11.68 36.03
C ALA A 252 9.94 -12.91 36.21
N ALA A 253 9.95 -13.48 37.42
CA ALA A 253 10.66 -14.72 37.70
C ALA A 253 10.04 -15.92 36.94
N LEU A 254 8.71 -15.94 36.75
CA LEU A 254 8.02 -16.97 35.98
C LEU A 254 8.44 -16.97 34.51
N VAL A 255 8.34 -15.84 33.82
CA VAL A 255 8.71 -15.75 32.39
C VAL A 255 10.20 -16.01 32.19
N ALA A 256 11.06 -15.58 33.12
CA ALA A 256 12.49 -15.88 33.08
C ALA A 256 12.79 -17.39 33.18
N ARG A 257 12.08 -18.14 34.04
CA ARG A 257 12.25 -19.62 34.13
C ARG A 257 11.90 -20.35 32.84
N HIS A 258 11.03 -19.78 32.03
CA HIS A 258 10.65 -20.30 30.70
C HIS A 258 11.55 -19.80 29.57
N GLY A 259 12.62 -19.06 29.89
CA GLY A 259 13.51 -18.47 28.88
C GLY A 259 12.81 -17.41 28.02
N GLY A 260 11.81 -16.72 28.58
CA GLY A 260 11.03 -15.73 27.85
C GLY A 260 11.84 -14.52 27.43
N LEU A 261 11.40 -13.88 26.33
CA LEU A 261 12.10 -12.78 25.68
C LEU A 261 12.07 -11.51 26.53
N SER A 262 10.93 -11.19 27.13
CA SER A 262 10.77 -10.03 27.99
C SER A 262 9.77 -10.20 29.12
N ALA A 263 9.94 -9.36 30.14
CA ALA A 263 8.95 -9.05 31.16
C ALA A 263 8.69 -7.53 31.12
N ASP A 264 7.41 -7.14 31.14
CA ASP A 264 6.97 -5.81 30.75
C ASP A 264 6.19 -5.15 31.91
N HIS A 265 6.26 -3.81 32.05
CA HIS A 265 5.80 -2.98 33.19
C HIS A 265 6.81 -2.89 34.36
N LEU A 266 6.84 -3.88 35.26
CA LEU A 266 7.87 -4.08 36.29
C LEU A 266 7.98 -3.03 37.41
N GLU A 267 6.95 -2.23 37.67
CA GLU A 267 6.93 -1.25 38.77
C GLU A 267 7.14 -1.93 40.14
N HIS A 268 6.53 -3.10 40.36
CA HIS A 268 6.61 -3.86 41.61
C HIS A 268 7.65 -4.98 41.63
N LEU A 269 8.56 -5.01 40.64
CA LEU A 269 9.61 -6.03 40.53
C LEU A 269 10.53 -6.05 41.75
N ASP A 270 10.78 -7.25 42.28
CA ASP A 270 11.71 -7.47 43.39
C ASP A 270 13.10 -7.95 42.93
N ALA A 271 14.04 -8.02 43.88
CA ALA A 271 15.41 -8.45 43.61
C ALA A 271 15.50 -9.90 43.10
N ALA A 272 14.61 -10.80 43.54
CA ALA A 272 14.61 -12.19 43.09
C ALA A 272 14.20 -12.29 41.62
N GLY A 273 13.19 -11.51 41.21
CA GLY A 273 12.79 -11.35 39.81
C GLY A 273 13.91 -10.78 38.95
N VAL A 274 14.58 -9.70 39.40
CA VAL A 274 15.74 -9.10 38.69
C VAL A 274 16.84 -10.15 38.45
N MET A 275 17.21 -10.90 39.48
CA MET A 275 18.25 -11.94 39.37
C MET A 275 17.83 -13.06 38.41
N ALA A 276 16.56 -13.47 38.43
CA ALA A 276 16.03 -14.47 37.51
C ALA A 276 16.09 -13.99 36.06
N MET A 277 15.66 -12.74 35.79
CA MET A 277 15.73 -12.14 34.46
C MET A 277 17.17 -12.02 33.95
N ALA A 278 18.10 -11.59 34.81
CA ALA A 278 19.52 -11.50 34.48
C ALA A 278 20.09 -12.88 34.08
N ALA A 279 19.78 -13.92 34.85
CA ALA A 279 20.25 -15.28 34.59
C ALA A 279 19.67 -15.87 33.30
N ALA A 280 18.41 -15.59 32.99
CA ALA A 280 17.74 -16.05 31.76
C ALA A 280 18.08 -15.21 30.52
N GLY A 281 18.54 -13.97 30.73
CA GLY A 281 18.74 -13.00 29.67
C GLY A 281 17.44 -12.38 29.16
N THR A 282 16.36 -12.44 29.94
CA THR A 282 15.06 -11.81 29.69
C THR A 282 15.19 -10.29 29.77
N VAL A 283 14.61 -9.57 28.82
CA VAL A 283 14.65 -8.10 28.75
C VAL A 283 13.60 -7.49 29.67
N ALA A 284 13.96 -6.43 30.40
CA ALA A 284 13.00 -5.60 31.13
C ALA A 284 12.44 -4.53 30.19
N VAL A 285 11.16 -4.58 29.86
CA VAL A 285 10.51 -3.58 29.00
C VAL A 285 9.76 -2.57 29.87
N LEU A 286 10.24 -1.32 29.87
CA LEU A 286 9.66 -0.23 30.63
C LEU A 286 8.63 0.52 29.78
N LEU A 287 7.48 0.81 30.40
CA LEU A 287 6.31 1.39 29.72
C LEU A 287 5.94 2.74 30.37
N PRO A 288 6.73 3.80 30.13
CA PRO A 288 6.59 5.06 30.84
C PRO A 288 5.27 5.78 30.57
N GLY A 289 4.65 5.56 29.41
CA GLY A 289 3.33 6.11 29.11
C GLY A 289 2.24 5.52 30.02
N ALA A 290 2.31 4.21 30.33
CA ALA A 290 1.39 3.56 31.25
C ALA A 290 1.53 4.11 32.67
N PHE A 291 2.77 4.17 33.16
CA PHE A 291 3.12 4.76 34.45
C PHE A 291 2.57 6.19 34.59
N TYR A 292 2.76 7.03 33.55
CA TYR A 292 2.28 8.42 33.53
C TYR A 292 0.76 8.51 33.57
N THR A 293 0.07 7.83 32.65
CA THR A 293 -1.39 7.95 32.49
C THR A 293 -2.15 7.36 33.68
N LEU A 294 -1.63 6.30 34.30
CA LEU A 294 -2.20 5.71 35.51
C LEU A 294 -1.85 6.48 36.80
N ARG A 295 -0.94 7.47 36.72
CA ARG A 295 -0.40 8.21 37.87
C ARG A 295 0.24 7.29 38.91
N GLU A 296 0.93 6.25 38.43
CA GLU A 296 1.68 5.37 39.32
C GLU A 296 2.81 6.14 39.99
N THR A 297 3.13 5.76 41.23
CA THR A 297 4.18 6.37 42.05
C THR A 297 5.29 5.39 42.38
N GLN A 298 5.00 4.09 42.34
CA GLN A 298 5.97 3.02 42.54
C GLN A 298 6.88 2.90 41.31
N LEU A 299 8.15 3.28 41.47
CA LEU A 299 9.13 3.21 40.38
C LEU A 299 9.62 1.77 40.16
N PRO A 300 9.87 1.37 38.90
CA PRO A 300 10.57 0.11 38.61
C PRO A 300 12.00 0.16 39.17
N PRO A 301 12.60 -0.99 39.56
CA PRO A 301 13.88 -1.04 40.26
C PRO A 301 15.09 -0.87 39.32
N ILE A 302 15.19 0.28 38.64
CA ILE A 302 16.23 0.56 37.61
C ILE A 302 17.66 0.34 38.14
N GLY A 303 17.92 0.71 39.39
CA GLY A 303 19.23 0.51 40.03
C GLY A 303 19.63 -0.96 40.08
N LEU A 304 18.70 -1.84 40.47
CA LEU A 304 18.94 -3.28 40.55
C LEU A 304 19.08 -3.90 39.15
N LEU A 305 18.25 -3.48 38.19
CA LEU A 305 18.36 -3.93 36.80
C LEU A 305 19.75 -3.61 36.22
N ARG A 306 20.27 -2.40 36.47
CA ARG A 306 21.63 -2.00 36.09
C ARG A 306 22.70 -2.82 36.79
N GLU A 307 22.61 -2.97 38.11
CA GLU A 307 23.58 -3.72 38.92
C GLU A 307 23.75 -5.16 38.43
N HIS A 308 22.65 -5.81 38.05
CA HIS A 308 22.64 -7.19 37.55
C HIS A 308 22.79 -7.30 36.02
N GLY A 309 22.95 -6.19 35.30
CA GLY A 309 23.13 -6.20 33.85
C GLY A 309 21.92 -6.70 33.06
N VAL A 310 20.71 -6.53 33.59
CA VAL A 310 19.47 -6.85 32.86
C VAL A 310 19.30 -5.84 31.72
N PRO A 311 19.14 -6.28 30.46
CA PRO A 311 18.85 -5.38 29.35
C PRO A 311 17.54 -4.64 29.59
N ILE A 312 17.53 -3.32 29.37
CA ILE A 312 16.35 -2.47 29.56
C ILE A 312 15.89 -1.95 28.21
N ALA A 313 14.65 -2.28 27.82
CA ALA A 313 13.97 -1.75 26.65
C ALA A 313 12.94 -0.68 27.05
N VAL A 314 12.58 0.20 26.11
CA VAL A 314 11.57 1.23 26.28
C VAL A 314 10.58 1.11 25.13
N ALA A 315 9.29 1.18 25.42
CA ALA A 315 8.23 1.04 24.43
C ALA A 315 7.03 1.94 24.75
N THR A 316 6.15 2.15 23.78
CA THR A 316 5.02 3.08 23.94
C THR A 316 3.88 2.50 24.78
N ASP A 317 3.69 1.18 24.75
CA ASP A 317 2.44 0.55 25.20
C ASP A 317 1.21 1.15 24.50
N CYS A 318 1.32 1.58 23.24
CA CYS A 318 0.23 2.31 22.57
C CYS A 318 -1.10 1.54 22.62
N ASN A 319 -2.03 1.99 23.46
CA ASN A 319 -3.32 1.37 23.73
C ASN A 319 -4.35 2.44 24.16
N PRO A 320 -5.67 2.20 24.05
CA PRO A 320 -6.66 3.23 24.31
C PRO A 320 -6.83 3.61 25.79
N GLY A 321 -6.31 2.81 26.72
CA GLY A 321 -6.67 2.87 28.14
C GLY A 321 -5.54 3.31 29.05
N SER A 322 -4.53 2.46 29.22
CA SER A 322 -3.40 2.70 30.13
C SER A 322 -2.32 3.54 29.48
N SER A 323 -2.12 3.47 28.16
CA SER A 323 -1.13 4.32 27.50
C SER A 323 -1.56 4.78 26.10
N PRO A 324 -2.36 5.85 25.99
CA PRO A 324 -2.71 6.47 24.70
C PRO A 324 -1.52 7.28 24.14
N LEU A 325 -0.32 6.70 24.12
CA LEU A 325 0.92 7.30 23.68
C LEU A 325 1.27 6.80 22.27
N GLY A 326 1.26 7.70 21.29
CA GLY A 326 1.56 7.40 19.88
C GLY A 326 2.95 7.87 19.43
N SER A 327 3.90 8.00 20.36
CA SER A 327 5.23 8.55 20.09
C SER A 327 6.30 7.83 20.90
N LEU A 328 7.26 7.21 20.20
CA LEU A 328 8.37 6.49 20.83
C LEU A 328 9.47 7.46 21.28
N LEU A 329 9.65 8.60 20.60
CA LEU A 329 10.55 9.66 21.06
C LEU A 329 10.08 10.24 22.41
N VAL A 330 8.76 10.45 22.56
CA VAL A 330 8.19 10.87 23.85
C VAL A 330 8.34 9.76 24.90
N ALA A 331 8.20 8.48 24.55
CA ALA A 331 8.49 7.38 25.48
C ALA A 331 9.96 7.41 25.97
N MET A 332 10.93 7.67 25.08
CA MET A 332 12.34 7.83 25.46
C MET A 332 12.56 9.02 26.41
N ASN A 333 11.88 10.14 26.16
CA ASN A 333 11.91 11.29 27.07
C ASN A 333 11.33 10.95 28.45
N MET A 334 10.16 10.31 28.48
CA MET A 334 9.51 9.93 29.73
C MET A 334 10.34 8.89 30.50
N ALA A 335 10.96 7.92 29.83
CA ALA A 335 11.90 6.99 30.48
C ALA A 335 13.09 7.72 31.11
N SER A 336 13.59 8.77 30.45
CA SER A 336 14.70 9.58 30.97
C SER A 336 14.28 10.43 32.18
N THR A 337 13.09 11.03 32.13
CA THR A 337 12.61 11.99 33.14
C THR A 337 11.96 11.32 34.35
N LEU A 338 11.17 10.26 34.13
CA LEU A 338 10.46 9.51 35.17
C LEU A 338 11.34 8.43 35.79
N PHE A 339 12.02 7.61 34.96
CA PHE A 339 12.77 6.45 35.42
C PHE A 339 14.29 6.69 35.53
N ARG A 340 14.76 7.90 35.19
CA ARG A 340 16.18 8.30 35.28
C ARG A 340 17.10 7.43 34.42
N LEU A 341 16.60 6.97 33.27
CA LEU A 341 17.46 6.46 32.21
C LEU A 341 18.27 7.62 31.62
N THR A 342 19.53 7.34 31.27
CA THR A 342 20.32 8.26 30.45
C THR A 342 19.79 8.25 29.01
N PRO A 343 20.00 9.32 28.21
CA PRO A 343 19.63 9.31 26.80
C PRO A 343 20.25 8.15 25.99
N GLU A 344 21.44 7.68 26.39
CA GLU A 344 22.08 6.49 25.79
C GLU A 344 21.32 5.20 26.12
N GLU A 345 20.92 5.01 27.38
CA GLU A 345 20.09 3.86 27.78
C GLU A 345 18.71 3.89 27.12
N ALA A 346 18.10 5.07 26.99
CA ALA A 346 16.82 5.23 26.31
C ALA A 346 16.93 4.85 24.82
N LEU A 347 17.96 5.33 24.12
CA LEU A 347 18.19 4.98 22.71
C LEU A 347 18.58 3.50 22.55
N ALA A 348 19.36 2.94 23.47
CA ALA A 348 19.64 1.51 23.50
C ALA A 348 18.36 0.69 23.73
N GLY A 349 17.47 1.23 24.55
CA GLY A 349 16.17 0.69 24.91
C GLY A 349 15.23 0.56 23.73
N THR A 350 15.29 1.49 22.77
CA THR A 350 14.48 1.51 21.55
C THR A 350 15.21 0.98 20.32
N THR A 351 16.42 0.43 20.48
CA THR A 351 17.21 -0.17 19.40
C THR A 351 17.62 -1.60 19.77
N ARG A 352 18.84 -1.84 20.24
CA ARG A 352 19.38 -3.19 20.51
C ARG A 352 18.61 -3.96 21.59
N HIS A 353 18.10 -3.29 22.62
CA HIS A 353 17.37 -3.96 23.70
C HIS A 353 15.93 -4.26 23.29
N ALA A 354 15.29 -3.36 22.54
CA ALA A 354 14.01 -3.63 21.88
C ALA A 354 14.10 -4.79 20.87
N ALA A 355 15.16 -4.84 20.04
CA ALA A 355 15.40 -5.98 19.14
C ALA A 355 15.50 -7.31 19.92
N ARG A 356 16.25 -7.31 21.03
CA ARG A 356 16.38 -8.48 21.91
C ARG A 356 15.05 -8.87 22.58
N ALA A 357 14.21 -7.91 22.98
CA ALA A 357 12.88 -8.16 23.54
C ALA A 357 11.92 -8.83 22.52
N LEU A 358 12.24 -8.76 21.23
CA LEU A 358 11.52 -9.43 20.15
C LEU A 358 12.25 -10.69 19.62
N GLY A 359 13.38 -11.08 20.22
CA GLY A 359 14.17 -12.21 19.75
C GLY A 359 14.89 -11.97 18.41
N LEU A 360 15.09 -10.72 18.01
CA LEU A 360 15.70 -10.33 16.73
C LEU A 360 17.19 -10.05 16.93
N ALA A 361 18.04 -10.83 16.26
CA ALA A 361 19.50 -10.69 16.30
C ALA A 361 20.09 -9.98 15.06
N ASP A 362 19.26 -9.71 14.06
CA ASP A 362 19.65 -9.18 12.75
C ASP A 362 19.62 -7.64 12.66
N ARG A 363 19.26 -6.94 13.74
CA ARG A 363 19.03 -5.47 13.76
C ARG A 363 19.28 -4.86 15.14
N GLY A 364 19.10 -3.54 15.25
CA GLY A 364 19.23 -2.77 16.50
C GLY A 364 20.64 -2.24 16.78
N THR A 365 21.61 -2.52 15.89
CA THR A 365 22.95 -1.92 15.86
C THR A 365 23.38 -1.70 14.41
N ILE A 366 24.22 -0.70 14.14
CA ILE A 366 24.84 -0.49 12.83
C ILE A 366 26.13 -1.30 12.81
N ARG A 367 26.07 -2.51 12.26
CA ARG A 367 27.20 -3.44 12.20
C ARG A 367 27.17 -4.21 10.89
N ALA A 368 28.35 -4.47 10.32
CA ALA A 368 28.45 -5.25 9.09
C ALA A 368 27.78 -6.64 9.22
N GLY A 369 27.05 -7.04 8.19
CA GLY A 369 26.25 -8.27 8.12
C GLY A 369 24.86 -8.18 8.77
N LEU A 370 24.51 -7.05 9.40
CA LEU A 370 23.16 -6.80 9.91
C LEU A 370 22.30 -6.08 8.88
N ARG A 371 20.99 -6.08 9.11
CA ARG A 371 20.01 -5.41 8.27
C ARG A 371 20.22 -3.90 8.26
N ALA A 372 20.03 -3.28 7.10
CA ALA A 372 20.15 -1.83 6.88
C ALA A 372 18.92 -1.03 7.37
N ASP A 373 18.34 -1.40 8.51
CA ASP A 373 17.27 -0.64 9.15
C ASP A 373 17.91 0.59 9.83
N LEU A 374 18.01 1.71 9.12
CA LEU A 374 18.69 2.95 9.56
C LEU A 374 17.72 4.12 9.69
N ALA A 375 17.90 5.00 10.66
CA ALA A 375 17.19 6.27 10.75
C ALA A 375 18.16 7.45 10.62
N ILE A 376 17.78 8.46 9.84
CA ILE A 376 18.57 9.67 9.57
C ILE A 376 17.89 10.85 10.27
N TRP A 377 18.65 11.58 11.08
CA TRP A 377 18.14 12.60 11.98
C TRP A 377 18.79 13.95 11.73
N ASP A 378 17.98 14.99 11.74
CA ASP A 378 18.44 16.38 11.73
C ASP A 378 18.67 16.90 13.16
N VAL A 379 19.70 16.36 13.80
CA VAL A 379 20.15 16.73 15.15
C VAL A 379 21.67 16.78 15.22
N GLU A 380 22.21 17.56 16.14
CA GLU A 380 23.65 17.59 16.39
C GLU A 380 24.10 16.38 17.21
N ARG A 381 23.30 15.97 18.21
CA ARG A 381 23.68 14.91 19.16
C ARG A 381 22.56 13.89 19.37
N PRO A 382 22.89 12.59 19.59
CA PRO A 382 21.88 11.56 19.87
C PRO A 382 20.97 11.88 21.06
N ALA A 383 21.48 12.61 22.06
CA ALA A 383 20.71 12.98 23.24
C ALA A 383 19.50 13.89 22.92
N GLU A 384 19.49 14.58 21.77
CA GLU A 384 18.34 15.40 21.36
C GLU A 384 17.08 14.57 21.09
N LEU A 385 17.24 13.29 20.74
CA LEU A 385 16.13 12.36 20.45
C LEU A 385 15.25 12.09 21.68
N SER A 386 15.81 12.09 22.88
CA SER A 386 15.05 11.91 24.14
C SER A 386 14.88 13.20 24.93
N TYR A 387 15.36 14.34 24.42
CA TYR A 387 15.33 15.61 25.13
C TYR A 387 14.04 16.41 24.87
N ARG A 388 13.60 16.51 23.61
CA ARG A 388 12.44 17.34 23.22
C ARG A 388 11.14 16.54 23.30
N ILE A 389 10.05 17.22 23.67
CA ILE A 389 8.70 16.65 23.68
C ILE A 389 7.92 17.24 22.50
N GLY A 390 7.26 16.39 21.70
CA GLY A 390 6.42 16.82 20.58
C GLY A 390 7.17 17.33 19.35
N PHE A 391 8.44 16.94 19.18
CA PHE A 391 9.27 17.32 18.04
C PHE A 391 9.84 16.07 17.37
N ASN A 392 9.71 15.98 16.05
CA ASN A 392 10.23 14.87 15.25
C ASN A 392 11.38 15.35 14.34
N PRO A 393 12.64 15.03 14.66
CA PRO A 393 13.80 15.38 13.82
C PRO A 393 14.12 14.35 12.73
N CYS A 394 13.31 13.28 12.59
CA CYS A 394 13.58 12.24 11.60
C CYS A 394 13.38 12.80 10.18
N ILE A 395 14.39 12.65 9.33
CA ILE A 395 14.31 13.01 7.90
C ILE A 395 13.94 11.79 7.07
N VAL A 396 14.52 10.63 7.42
CA VAL A 396 14.23 9.35 6.76
C VAL A 396 14.24 8.24 7.82
N ALA A 397 13.14 7.50 7.89
CA ALA A 397 13.03 6.28 8.66
C ALA A 397 13.16 5.08 7.71
N SER A 398 14.31 4.39 7.78
CA SER A 398 14.67 3.23 6.97
C SER A 398 14.94 3.53 5.49
N PHE A 399 16.00 2.92 4.96
CA PHE A 399 16.08 2.48 3.57
C PHE A 399 15.51 1.05 3.56
N PRO A 400 14.18 0.85 3.58
CA PRO A 400 13.68 -0.50 3.53
C PRO A 400 14.13 -1.08 2.20
N GLU A 401 14.53 -2.37 2.18
CA GLU A 401 14.24 -3.14 0.97
C GLU A 401 12.80 -2.79 0.57
N PRO A 402 12.53 -2.43 -0.70
CA PRO A 402 11.17 -2.16 -1.14
C PRO A 402 10.26 -3.23 -0.55
N CYS A 403 9.32 -2.80 0.30
CA CYS A 403 8.48 -3.72 1.07
C CYS A 403 7.97 -4.76 0.08
N LYS A 404 8.40 -6.02 0.24
CA LYS A 404 8.02 -7.06 -0.70
C LYS A 404 6.51 -7.14 -0.70
N MET A 405 5.90 -6.68 -1.78
CA MET A 405 4.48 -6.78 -2.01
C MET A 405 4.19 -8.26 -2.29
N ILE A 406 3.68 -8.94 -1.26
CA ILE A 406 3.26 -10.33 -1.37
C ILE A 406 1.87 -10.37 -2.00
N LEU A 407 1.81 -10.96 -3.19
CA LEU A 407 0.58 -11.18 -3.94
C LEU A 407 0.08 -12.60 -3.67
N SER A 408 -1.12 -12.72 -3.12
CA SER A 408 -1.80 -14.02 -2.96
C SER A 408 -2.61 -14.30 -4.24
N PRO A 409 -2.26 -15.32 -5.04
CA PRO A 409 -2.99 -15.64 -6.27
C PRO A 409 -4.48 -15.84 -6.01
N GLY A 410 -5.33 -15.11 -6.73
CA GLY A 410 -6.78 -15.16 -6.56
C GLY A 410 -7.37 -14.14 -5.58
N ALA A 411 -6.53 -13.34 -4.91
CA ALA A 411 -6.94 -12.39 -3.89
C ALA A 411 -6.23 -11.02 -3.99
N ALA A 412 -5.60 -10.70 -5.12
CA ALA A 412 -5.01 -9.38 -5.32
C ALA A 412 -6.10 -8.30 -5.44
N GLY A 413 -6.07 -7.31 -4.57
CA GLY A 413 -7.04 -6.20 -4.56
C GLY A 413 -6.62 -5.03 -5.47
N LEU A 414 -7.57 -4.12 -5.77
CA LEU A 414 -7.32 -2.93 -6.60
C LEU A 414 -6.15 -2.09 -6.10
N ALA A 415 -6.05 -1.85 -4.80
CA ALA A 415 -4.97 -1.05 -4.22
C ALA A 415 -3.58 -1.64 -4.49
N GLN A 416 -3.44 -2.97 -4.46
CA GLN A 416 -2.18 -3.64 -4.79
C GLN A 416 -1.87 -3.51 -6.29
N LEU A 417 -2.88 -3.71 -7.14
CA LEU A 417 -2.73 -3.59 -8.60
C LEU A 417 -2.38 -2.15 -9.02
N GLU A 418 -2.98 -1.15 -8.38
CA GLU A 418 -2.65 0.26 -8.60
C GLU A 418 -1.23 0.57 -8.13
N ALA A 419 -0.84 0.14 -6.92
CA ALA A 419 0.51 0.33 -6.42
C ALA A 419 1.57 -0.28 -7.36
N ILE A 420 1.33 -1.48 -7.90
CA ILE A 420 2.21 -2.09 -8.92
C ILE A 420 2.33 -1.21 -10.16
N TYR A 421 1.22 -0.67 -10.65
CA TYR A 421 1.18 0.23 -11.79
C TYR A 421 1.93 1.54 -11.53
N ARG A 422 1.77 2.12 -10.33
CA ARG A 422 2.47 3.35 -9.91
C ARG A 422 3.97 3.13 -9.65
N GLY A 423 4.43 1.88 -9.64
CA GLY A 423 5.85 1.52 -9.52
C GLY A 423 6.29 1.10 -8.12
N ASP A 424 5.35 0.88 -7.20
CA ASP A 424 5.63 0.55 -5.81
C ASP A 424 5.91 -0.96 -5.59
N GLY A 425 6.78 -1.23 -4.61
CA GLY A 425 6.99 -2.54 -3.99
C GLY A 425 7.80 -3.55 -4.84
N ASP A 426 8.54 -4.44 -4.16
CA ASP A 426 9.17 -5.60 -4.80
C ASP A 426 8.17 -6.75 -4.85
N ILE A 427 7.87 -7.30 -6.02
CA ILE A 427 6.71 -8.17 -6.22
C ILE A 427 7.10 -9.62 -6.04
N SER A 428 6.41 -10.33 -5.13
CA SER A 428 6.53 -11.78 -4.98
C SER A 428 5.19 -12.43 -4.73
N LEU A 429 5.03 -13.68 -5.15
CA LEU A 429 3.87 -14.49 -4.82
C LEU A 429 3.98 -15.05 -3.41
N ASP A 430 2.83 -15.10 -2.73
CA ASP A 430 2.66 -15.87 -1.50
C ASP A 430 3.11 -17.32 -1.72
N ARG A 431 4.09 -17.76 -0.93
CA ARG A 431 4.69 -19.09 -1.07
C ARG A 431 3.71 -20.21 -0.77
N ALA A 432 2.57 -19.93 -0.14
CA ALA A 432 1.47 -20.88 0.03
C ALA A 432 0.94 -21.45 -1.30
N CYS A 433 1.13 -20.75 -2.43
CA CYS A 433 0.70 -21.24 -3.74
C CYS A 433 1.63 -22.29 -4.38
N ARG A 434 2.89 -22.36 -3.92
CA ARG A 434 3.94 -23.19 -4.53
C ARG A 434 3.57 -24.67 -4.66
N PRO A 435 2.99 -25.34 -3.63
CA PRO A 435 2.63 -26.75 -3.74
C PRO A 435 1.62 -27.03 -4.88
N ALA A 436 0.65 -26.13 -5.09
CA ALA A 436 -0.33 -26.29 -6.17
C ALA A 436 0.31 -26.14 -7.55
N VAL A 437 1.22 -25.18 -7.71
CA VAL A 437 2.00 -24.98 -8.94
C VAL A 437 2.85 -26.21 -9.27
N GLU A 438 3.60 -26.71 -8.29
CA GLU A 438 4.47 -27.89 -8.47
C GLU A 438 3.66 -29.15 -8.77
N ALA A 439 2.49 -29.33 -8.16
CA ALA A 439 1.58 -30.44 -8.47
C ALA A 439 1.08 -30.39 -9.92
N ALA A 440 0.68 -29.22 -10.42
CA ALA A 440 0.28 -29.06 -11.82
C ALA A 440 1.45 -29.31 -12.79
N ALA A 441 2.65 -28.84 -12.45
CA ALA A 441 3.85 -29.11 -13.24
C ALA A 441 4.15 -30.61 -13.33
N ALA A 442 3.96 -31.35 -12.24
CA ALA A 442 4.14 -32.80 -12.21
C ALA A 442 3.16 -33.53 -13.14
N VAL A 443 1.91 -33.10 -13.22
CA VAL A 443 0.91 -33.65 -14.15
C VAL A 443 1.35 -33.43 -15.61
N VAL A 444 1.81 -32.23 -15.95
CA VAL A 444 2.33 -31.94 -17.30
C VAL A 444 3.57 -32.76 -17.63
N ALA A 445 4.49 -32.91 -16.67
CA ALA A 445 5.69 -33.71 -16.83
C ALA A 445 5.36 -35.20 -17.06
N ALA A 446 4.34 -35.73 -16.39
CA ALA A 446 3.85 -37.09 -16.61
C ALA A 446 3.21 -37.24 -18.00
N ALA A 447 2.35 -36.30 -18.39
CA ALA A 447 1.69 -36.29 -19.70
C ALA A 447 2.69 -36.20 -20.86
N ALA A 448 3.76 -35.41 -20.72
CA ALA A 448 4.81 -35.26 -21.73
C ALA A 448 5.59 -36.57 -21.99
N LYS A 449 5.62 -37.49 -21.01
CA LYS A 449 6.22 -38.83 -21.14
C LYS A 449 5.23 -39.89 -21.65
N GLY A 450 3.94 -39.59 -21.65
CA GLY A 450 2.88 -40.50 -22.03
C GLY A 450 2.74 -40.68 -23.55
N GLU A 451 1.96 -41.70 -23.93
CA GLU A 451 1.65 -41.96 -25.35
C GLU A 451 0.47 -41.14 -25.89
N ALA A 452 -0.38 -40.63 -25.01
CA ALA A 452 -1.54 -39.81 -25.36
C ALA A 452 -1.10 -38.44 -25.92
N ALA A 453 -1.74 -38.01 -27.00
CA ALA A 453 -1.55 -36.68 -27.57
C ALA A 453 -2.22 -35.62 -26.69
N VAL A 454 -1.47 -34.62 -26.24
CA VAL A 454 -1.94 -33.53 -25.39
C VAL A 454 -1.53 -32.19 -26.02
N TYR A 455 -2.53 -31.32 -26.24
CA TYR A 455 -2.37 -30.02 -26.88
C TYR A 455 -1.30 -29.16 -26.19
N GLY A 456 -0.31 -28.67 -26.95
CA GLY A 456 0.75 -27.79 -26.47
C GLY A 456 1.78 -28.44 -25.53
N VAL A 457 1.62 -29.72 -25.18
CA VAL A 457 2.54 -30.50 -24.34
C VAL A 457 3.48 -31.37 -25.19
N ASN A 458 2.90 -32.25 -26.03
CA ASN A 458 3.64 -33.15 -26.93
C ASN A 458 3.07 -33.13 -28.37
N THR A 459 2.36 -32.07 -28.73
CA THR A 459 1.78 -31.81 -30.05
C THR A 459 2.11 -30.40 -30.53
N GLY A 460 1.87 -30.11 -31.82
CA GLY A 460 1.95 -28.75 -32.38
C GLY A 460 0.86 -27.79 -31.87
N PHE A 461 0.83 -26.56 -32.39
CA PHE A 461 -0.07 -25.50 -31.94
C PHE A 461 -1.12 -25.13 -33.01
N GLY A 462 -2.28 -24.62 -32.58
CA GLY A 462 -3.37 -24.22 -33.47
C GLY A 462 -3.81 -25.35 -34.42
N LYS A 463 -3.79 -25.08 -35.73
CA LYS A 463 -4.13 -26.07 -36.77
C LYS A 463 -3.19 -27.29 -36.81
N LEU A 464 -2.00 -27.20 -36.22
CA LEU A 464 -1.03 -28.30 -36.12
C LEU A 464 -1.16 -29.12 -34.82
N SER A 465 -2.23 -28.90 -34.04
CA SER A 465 -2.52 -29.60 -32.78
C SER A 465 -2.63 -31.13 -32.90
N SER A 466 -2.83 -31.67 -34.11
CA SER A 466 -2.89 -33.12 -34.36
C SER A 466 -1.51 -33.75 -34.66
N VAL A 467 -0.44 -32.96 -34.79
CA VAL A 467 0.91 -33.44 -35.10
C VAL A 467 1.68 -33.70 -33.82
N ARG A 468 2.13 -34.94 -33.58
CA ARG A 468 2.91 -35.33 -32.40
C ARG A 468 4.38 -34.95 -32.53
N ILE A 469 4.99 -34.51 -31.43
CA ILE A 469 6.38 -34.08 -31.34
C ILE A 469 7.16 -35.04 -30.43
N GLU A 470 8.36 -35.43 -30.85
CA GLU A 470 9.24 -36.27 -30.04
C GLU A 470 9.76 -35.51 -28.81
N SER A 471 9.93 -36.20 -27.68
CA SER A 471 10.34 -35.57 -26.40
C SER A 471 11.67 -34.81 -26.47
N LYS A 472 12.58 -35.20 -27.37
CA LYS A 472 13.87 -34.51 -27.58
C LYS A 472 13.71 -33.12 -28.21
N ASP A 473 12.60 -32.88 -28.88
CA ASP A 473 12.32 -31.65 -29.63
C ASP A 473 11.45 -30.66 -28.85
N THR A 474 10.95 -31.04 -27.67
CA THR A 474 10.00 -30.22 -26.90
C THR A 474 10.55 -28.85 -26.52
N ALA A 475 11.78 -28.75 -26.01
CA ALA A 475 12.37 -27.45 -25.67
C ALA A 475 12.52 -26.53 -26.90
N ARG A 476 12.94 -27.11 -28.03
CA ARG A 476 13.05 -26.40 -29.31
C ARG A 476 11.69 -25.95 -29.82
N LEU A 477 10.66 -26.78 -29.69
CA LEU A 477 9.28 -26.44 -30.04
C LEU A 477 8.78 -25.22 -29.26
N GLN A 478 8.99 -25.19 -27.94
CA GLN A 478 8.56 -24.07 -27.09
C GLN A 478 9.32 -22.78 -27.45
N ARG A 479 10.63 -22.84 -27.67
CA ARG A 479 11.40 -21.66 -28.14
C ARG A 479 10.89 -21.17 -29.50
N ASN A 480 10.68 -22.07 -30.46
CA ASN A 480 10.18 -21.72 -31.79
C ASN A 480 8.78 -21.08 -31.73
N LEU A 481 7.91 -21.54 -30.82
CA LEU A 481 6.63 -20.91 -30.56
C LEU A 481 6.84 -19.45 -30.18
N ILE A 482 7.67 -19.16 -29.18
CA ILE A 482 7.89 -17.79 -28.71
C ILE A 482 8.44 -16.89 -29.82
N VAL A 483 9.51 -17.31 -30.50
CA VAL A 483 10.14 -16.49 -31.55
C VAL A 483 9.18 -16.22 -32.71
N SER A 484 8.41 -17.23 -33.16
CA SER A 484 7.44 -17.05 -34.23
C SER A 484 6.24 -16.18 -33.84
N HIS A 485 5.94 -16.05 -32.55
CA HIS A 485 4.83 -15.25 -32.03
C HIS A 485 5.27 -13.84 -31.62
N CYS A 486 6.57 -13.52 -31.63
CA CYS A 486 7.10 -12.16 -31.43
C CYS A 486 6.83 -11.23 -32.62
N CYS A 487 5.55 -11.12 -33.02
CA CYS A 487 5.07 -10.38 -34.18
C CYS A 487 4.36 -9.07 -33.80
N GLY A 488 4.49 -8.62 -32.55
CA GLY A 488 4.00 -7.31 -32.12
C GLY A 488 4.72 -6.15 -32.82
N VAL A 489 4.01 -5.05 -33.07
CA VAL A 489 4.50 -3.83 -33.75
C VAL A 489 4.07 -2.56 -33.01
N GLY A 490 4.52 -1.40 -33.51
CA GLY A 490 4.17 -0.09 -32.96
C GLY A 490 5.10 0.38 -31.84
N GLU A 491 4.67 1.41 -31.13
CA GLU A 491 5.40 1.97 -29.99
C GLU A 491 5.56 0.95 -28.86
N ALA A 492 6.62 1.11 -28.07
CA ALA A 492 6.81 0.29 -26.89
C ALA A 492 5.75 0.60 -25.84
N THR A 493 5.23 -0.44 -25.22
CA THR A 493 4.34 -0.35 -24.06
C THR A 493 5.10 0.29 -22.90
N PRO A 494 4.53 1.28 -22.19
CA PRO A 494 5.17 1.89 -21.03
C PRO A 494 5.59 0.86 -19.98
N ALA A 495 6.77 1.05 -19.38
CA ALA A 495 7.34 0.11 -18.41
C ALA A 495 6.41 -0.20 -17.23
N ALA A 496 5.65 0.79 -16.75
CA ALA A 496 4.63 0.62 -15.71
C ALA A 496 3.54 -0.40 -16.08
N ILE A 497 3.07 -0.37 -17.33
CA ILE A 497 2.06 -1.32 -17.84
C ILE A 497 2.68 -2.71 -18.06
N VAL A 498 3.93 -2.78 -18.54
CA VAL A 498 4.67 -4.04 -18.66
C VAL A 498 4.87 -4.68 -17.28
N ARG A 499 5.22 -3.89 -16.26
CA ARG A 499 5.34 -4.32 -14.88
C ARG A 499 4.04 -4.93 -14.36
N LEU A 500 2.91 -4.23 -14.56
CA LEU A 500 1.59 -4.75 -14.20
C LEU A 500 1.27 -6.05 -14.97
N MET A 501 1.51 -6.10 -16.28
CA MET A 501 1.31 -7.30 -17.11
C MET A 501 2.09 -8.51 -16.58
N MET A 502 3.36 -8.33 -16.19
CA MET A 502 4.18 -9.38 -15.59
C MET A 502 3.62 -9.85 -14.23
N ALA A 503 3.15 -8.92 -13.39
CA ALA A 503 2.53 -9.26 -12.12
C ALA A 503 1.20 -10.02 -12.29
N LEU A 504 0.39 -9.65 -13.28
CA LEU A 504 -0.83 -10.39 -13.64
C LEU A 504 -0.51 -11.79 -14.16
N LYS A 505 0.60 -11.97 -14.89
CA LYS A 505 1.05 -13.30 -15.30
C LYS A 505 1.47 -14.13 -14.10
N LEU A 506 2.18 -13.55 -13.13
CA LEU A 506 2.50 -14.21 -11.86
C LEU A 506 1.23 -14.68 -11.14
N LEU A 507 0.23 -13.81 -10.96
CA LEU A 507 -1.04 -14.15 -10.32
C LEU A 507 -1.73 -15.32 -11.01
N SER A 508 -1.84 -15.29 -12.34
CA SER A 508 -2.45 -16.38 -13.12
C SER A 508 -1.70 -17.70 -12.96
N LEU A 509 -0.36 -17.70 -13.05
CA LEU A 509 0.46 -18.90 -12.90
C LEU A 509 0.38 -19.46 -11.47
N GLY A 510 0.38 -18.58 -10.47
CA GLY A 510 0.31 -18.91 -9.05
C GLY A 510 -0.98 -19.63 -8.63
N ARG A 511 -2.04 -19.55 -9.42
CA ARG A 511 -3.27 -20.33 -9.19
C ARG A 511 -3.07 -21.85 -9.34
N GLY A 512 -1.93 -22.29 -9.89
CA GLY A 512 -1.56 -23.70 -9.94
C GLY A 512 -2.36 -24.52 -10.94
N ALA A 513 -2.80 -23.92 -12.05
CA ALA A 513 -3.55 -24.60 -13.12
C ALA A 513 -2.85 -24.53 -14.49
N SER A 514 -1.73 -23.83 -14.60
CA SER A 514 -1.01 -23.65 -15.88
C SER A 514 0.08 -24.70 -16.12
N GLY A 515 0.49 -25.45 -15.10
CA GLY A 515 1.45 -26.55 -15.23
C GLY A 515 2.89 -26.13 -15.56
N VAL A 516 3.29 -24.92 -15.18
CA VAL A 516 4.67 -24.41 -15.32
C VAL A 516 5.52 -24.81 -14.13
N ARG A 517 6.84 -24.89 -14.30
CA ARG A 517 7.77 -25.03 -13.16
C ARG A 517 7.82 -23.76 -12.33
N TRP A 518 8.13 -23.93 -11.03
CA TRP A 518 8.37 -22.82 -10.13
C TRP A 518 9.50 -21.89 -10.58
N GLU A 519 10.50 -22.40 -11.29
CA GLU A 519 11.59 -21.60 -11.88
C GLU A 519 11.08 -20.48 -12.79
N VAL A 520 9.98 -20.71 -13.51
CA VAL A 520 9.37 -19.68 -14.37
C VAL A 520 8.84 -18.51 -13.54
N ILE A 521 8.14 -18.82 -12.45
CA ILE A 521 7.63 -17.83 -11.48
C ILE A 521 8.79 -17.09 -10.82
N ALA A 522 9.81 -17.81 -10.35
CA ALA A 522 10.97 -17.23 -9.71
C ALA A 522 11.74 -16.27 -10.65
N GLN A 523 11.86 -16.60 -11.94
CA GLN A 523 12.49 -15.73 -12.93
C GLN A 523 11.69 -14.42 -13.14
N LEU A 524 10.36 -14.51 -13.24
CA LEU A 524 9.50 -13.33 -13.35
C LEU A 524 9.59 -12.42 -12.12
N GLU A 525 9.58 -13.00 -10.91
CA GLU A 525 9.80 -12.27 -9.66
C GLU A 525 11.18 -11.59 -9.66
N ALA A 526 12.23 -12.30 -10.07
CA ALA A 526 13.58 -11.75 -10.10
C ALA A 526 13.73 -10.62 -11.12
N MET A 527 13.12 -10.73 -12.31
CA MET A 527 13.09 -9.64 -13.28
C MET A 527 12.35 -8.41 -12.71
N LEU A 528 11.19 -8.61 -12.07
CA LEU A 528 10.42 -7.53 -11.45
C LEU A 528 11.19 -6.85 -10.31
N GLY A 529 11.88 -7.62 -9.47
CA GLY A 529 12.71 -7.10 -8.36
C GLY A 529 13.96 -6.36 -8.83
N ASN A 530 14.51 -6.72 -9.98
CA ASN A 530 15.63 -6.01 -10.61
C ASN A 530 15.20 -4.87 -11.54
N GLY A 531 13.89 -4.59 -11.65
CA GLY A 531 13.37 -3.55 -12.53
C GLY A 531 13.62 -3.82 -14.02
N ILE A 532 13.72 -5.10 -14.42
CA ILE A 532 13.91 -5.52 -15.80
C ILE A 532 12.54 -5.64 -16.47
N ALA A 533 12.17 -4.65 -17.29
CA ALA A 533 10.90 -4.62 -18.00
C ALA A 533 11.09 -5.01 -19.48
N PRO A 534 10.49 -6.09 -19.98
CA PRO A 534 10.54 -6.43 -21.40
C PRO A 534 10.03 -5.33 -22.31
N ARG A 535 10.72 -5.09 -23.43
CA ARG A 535 10.26 -4.11 -24.43
C ARG A 535 9.16 -4.74 -25.29
N VAL A 536 7.91 -4.51 -24.91
CA VAL A 536 6.74 -5.11 -25.55
C VAL A 536 6.08 -4.11 -26.51
N PRO A 537 6.01 -4.37 -27.83
CA PRO A 537 5.27 -3.52 -28.76
C PRO A 537 3.77 -3.50 -28.44
N ALA A 538 3.14 -2.32 -28.54
CA ALA A 538 1.78 -2.11 -28.06
C ALA A 538 0.68 -2.59 -29.03
N GLN A 539 1.01 -3.10 -30.22
CA GLN A 539 0.05 -3.56 -31.23
C GLN A 539 0.33 -5.00 -31.66
N GLY A 540 -0.73 -5.75 -31.98
CA GLY A 540 -0.64 -7.12 -32.52
C GLY A 540 -1.51 -8.15 -31.80
N SER A 541 -2.09 -7.84 -30.63
CA SER A 541 -3.09 -8.68 -29.99
C SER A 541 -4.50 -8.38 -30.50
N VAL A 542 -5.30 -9.43 -30.67
CA VAL A 542 -6.75 -9.39 -30.96
C VAL A 542 -7.60 -9.93 -29.80
N GLY A 543 -6.98 -10.35 -28.68
CA GLY A 543 -7.69 -10.90 -27.53
C GLY A 543 -8.47 -12.20 -27.82
N ALA A 544 -7.98 -13.03 -28.76
CA ALA A 544 -8.61 -14.24 -29.29
C ALA A 544 -8.20 -15.50 -28.53
N SER A 545 -6.95 -15.94 -28.72
CA SER A 545 -6.26 -16.99 -27.97
C SER A 545 -5.43 -16.39 -26.82
N GLY A 546 -5.93 -15.29 -26.26
CA GLY A 546 -5.17 -14.39 -25.39
C GLY A 546 -4.26 -13.43 -26.16
N ASP A 547 -3.43 -12.72 -25.41
CA ASP A 547 -2.51 -11.68 -25.86
C ASP A 547 -1.18 -12.26 -26.37
N LEU A 548 -1.28 -13.17 -27.35
CA LEU A 548 -0.17 -13.98 -27.84
C LEU A 548 1.08 -13.17 -28.19
N ALA A 549 0.95 -12.17 -29.07
CA ALA A 549 2.09 -11.40 -29.57
C ALA A 549 2.82 -10.59 -28.48
N PRO A 550 2.14 -9.76 -27.66
CA PRO A 550 2.83 -9.01 -26.62
C PRO A 550 3.40 -9.92 -25.50
N LEU A 551 2.70 -10.99 -25.12
CA LEU A 551 3.22 -11.93 -24.13
C LEU A 551 4.39 -12.78 -24.67
N ALA A 552 4.45 -13.01 -25.98
CA ALA A 552 5.62 -13.63 -26.61
C ALA A 552 6.86 -12.74 -26.49
N HIS A 553 6.74 -11.42 -26.68
CA HIS A 553 7.85 -10.49 -26.47
C HIS A 553 8.32 -10.45 -25.01
N MET A 554 7.39 -10.50 -24.05
CA MET A 554 7.74 -10.70 -22.64
C MET A 554 8.52 -12.00 -22.42
N THR A 555 8.02 -13.10 -23.00
CA THR A 555 8.63 -14.42 -22.86
C THR A 555 9.99 -14.52 -23.55
N ALA A 556 10.19 -13.83 -24.67
CA ALA A 556 11.48 -13.71 -25.35
C ALA A 556 12.54 -13.13 -24.40
N ALA A 557 12.19 -12.11 -23.62
CA ALA A 557 13.12 -11.54 -22.65
C ALA A 557 13.53 -12.55 -21.56
N LEU A 558 12.63 -13.43 -21.11
CA LEU A 558 12.97 -14.52 -20.16
C LEU A 558 13.97 -15.51 -20.76
N LEU A 559 13.92 -15.72 -22.09
CA LEU A 559 14.84 -16.56 -22.86
C LEU A 559 16.18 -15.84 -23.16
N GLY A 560 16.35 -14.59 -22.72
CA GLY A 560 17.50 -13.74 -23.07
C GLY A 560 17.43 -13.16 -24.48
N GLU A 561 16.27 -13.21 -25.13
CA GLU A 561 16.04 -12.71 -26.49
C GLU A 561 15.32 -11.37 -26.50
N GLY A 562 15.54 -10.58 -27.55
CA GLY A 562 14.97 -9.25 -27.64
C GLY A 562 15.64 -8.25 -26.69
N GLU A 563 14.86 -7.27 -26.25
CA GLU A 563 15.35 -6.12 -25.48
C GLU A 563 14.46 -5.87 -24.28
N VAL A 564 15.06 -5.26 -23.27
CA VAL A 564 14.40 -4.85 -22.04
C VAL A 564 14.75 -3.40 -21.75
N GLU A 565 13.96 -2.77 -20.90
CA GLU A 565 14.24 -1.49 -20.28
C GLU A 565 14.65 -1.73 -18.82
N VAL A 566 15.78 -1.13 -18.43
CA VAL A 566 16.28 -1.13 -17.05
C VAL A 566 16.61 0.31 -16.70
N ARG A 567 15.96 0.88 -15.68
CA ARG A 567 16.17 2.28 -15.24
C ARG A 567 16.04 3.29 -16.40
N GLY A 568 15.06 3.08 -17.28
CA GLY A 568 14.82 3.93 -18.47
C GLY A 568 15.80 3.71 -19.63
N GLN A 569 16.73 2.76 -19.53
CA GLN A 569 17.70 2.46 -20.59
C GLN A 569 17.35 1.16 -21.31
N ARG A 570 17.41 1.21 -22.64
CA ARG A 570 17.21 0.06 -23.52
C ARG A 570 18.48 -0.78 -23.60
N VAL A 571 18.36 -2.05 -23.24
CA VAL A 571 19.47 -3.01 -23.22
C VAL A 571 19.05 -4.37 -23.79
N PRO A 572 19.96 -5.17 -24.38
CA PRO A 572 19.66 -6.54 -24.78
C PRO A 572 19.25 -7.39 -23.57
N ALA A 573 18.22 -8.23 -23.72
CA ALA A 573 17.69 -9.02 -22.61
C ALA A 573 18.75 -9.94 -21.97
N ALA A 574 19.55 -10.64 -22.78
CA ALA A 574 20.64 -11.48 -22.28
C ALA A 574 21.66 -10.70 -21.43
N THR A 575 21.94 -9.44 -21.77
CA THR A 575 22.87 -8.59 -21.02
C THR A 575 22.28 -8.21 -19.68
N ALA A 576 21.03 -7.72 -19.66
CA ALA A 576 20.35 -7.36 -18.42
C ALA A 576 20.18 -8.55 -17.46
N LEU A 577 19.82 -9.73 -17.99
CA LEU A 577 19.74 -10.95 -17.18
C LEU A 577 21.09 -11.31 -16.58
N ALA A 578 22.17 -11.30 -17.37
CA ALA A 578 23.51 -11.59 -16.88
C ALA A 578 23.99 -10.60 -15.82
N GLU A 579 23.73 -9.30 -16.01
CA GLU A 579 24.05 -8.24 -15.04
C GLU A 579 23.28 -8.40 -13.73
N ALA A 580 22.03 -8.87 -13.79
CA ALA A 580 21.22 -9.22 -12.61
C ALA A 580 21.55 -10.61 -12.02
N GLY A 581 22.56 -11.31 -12.53
CA GLY A 581 22.94 -12.66 -12.05
C GLY A 581 21.94 -13.76 -12.43
N LEU A 582 21.09 -13.52 -13.42
CA LEU A 582 20.06 -14.44 -13.90
C LEU A 582 20.51 -15.16 -15.18
N ALA A 583 20.30 -16.47 -15.23
CA ALA A 583 20.49 -17.24 -16.45
C ALA A 583 19.24 -17.13 -17.35
N PRO A 584 19.39 -17.13 -18.69
CA PRO A 584 18.26 -17.30 -19.60
C PRO A 584 17.51 -18.61 -19.33
N LEU A 585 16.18 -18.54 -19.32
CA LEU A 585 15.32 -19.68 -19.06
C LEU A 585 15.31 -20.65 -20.26
N VAL A 586 15.31 -21.96 -20.00
CA VAL A 586 15.04 -22.98 -21.02
C VAL A 586 13.66 -23.56 -20.76
N LEU A 587 12.73 -23.39 -21.71
CA LEU A 587 11.32 -23.79 -21.53
C LEU A 587 11.13 -25.31 -21.63
N GLY A 588 10.34 -25.84 -20.71
CA GLY A 588 9.85 -27.22 -20.67
C GLY A 588 8.49 -27.38 -21.37
N PRO A 589 7.93 -28.61 -21.39
CA PRO A 589 6.63 -28.87 -22.02
C PRO A 589 5.55 -27.90 -21.55
N LYS A 590 4.71 -27.39 -22.48
CA LYS A 590 3.63 -26.41 -22.24
C LYS A 590 4.05 -24.99 -21.82
N GLU A 591 5.24 -24.79 -21.27
CA GLU A 591 5.59 -23.51 -20.63
C GLU A 591 5.56 -22.31 -21.58
N GLY A 592 5.94 -22.48 -22.86
CA GLY A 592 5.81 -21.43 -23.84
C GLY A 592 4.36 -21.02 -24.06
N LEU A 593 3.46 -22.00 -24.17
CA LEU A 593 2.03 -21.74 -24.32
C LEU A 593 1.42 -21.12 -23.07
N ALA A 594 1.76 -21.60 -21.88
CA ALA A 594 1.29 -21.05 -20.61
C ALA A 594 1.69 -19.56 -20.40
N LEU A 595 2.85 -19.18 -20.93
CA LEU A 595 3.35 -17.81 -20.83
C LEU A 595 2.67 -16.86 -21.83
N ILE A 596 2.35 -17.31 -23.04
CA ILE A 596 1.78 -16.44 -24.09
C ILE A 596 0.26 -16.48 -24.22
N ASN A 597 -0.37 -17.55 -23.74
CA ASN A 597 -1.83 -17.69 -23.73
C ASN A 597 -2.38 -17.07 -22.43
N GLY A 598 -3.29 -16.11 -22.56
CA GLY A 598 -3.88 -15.36 -21.44
C GLY A 598 -4.10 -13.88 -21.74
N THR A 599 -4.79 -13.19 -20.86
CA THR A 599 -5.37 -11.84 -21.10
C THR A 599 -4.58 -10.70 -20.44
N GLN A 600 -3.36 -10.97 -19.97
CA GLN A 600 -2.64 -10.08 -19.06
C GLN A 600 -2.25 -8.73 -19.68
N PHE A 601 -2.03 -8.64 -20.99
CA PHE A 601 -1.70 -7.38 -21.65
C PHE A 601 -2.94 -6.49 -21.76
N SER A 602 -4.05 -7.07 -22.21
CA SER A 602 -5.35 -6.40 -22.30
C SER A 602 -5.81 -5.93 -20.92
N THR A 603 -5.74 -6.80 -19.91
CA THR A 603 -6.12 -6.47 -18.53
C THR A 603 -5.21 -5.42 -17.91
N ALA A 604 -3.89 -5.44 -18.17
CA ALA A 604 -2.97 -4.42 -17.66
C ALA A 604 -3.28 -3.03 -18.25
N PHE A 605 -3.52 -2.93 -19.56
CA PHE A 605 -3.94 -1.67 -20.18
C PHE A 605 -5.30 -1.19 -19.66
N ALA A 606 -6.27 -2.10 -19.48
CA ALA A 606 -7.60 -1.75 -18.99
C ALA A 606 -7.56 -1.26 -17.54
N LEU A 607 -6.77 -1.90 -16.67
CA LEU A 607 -6.53 -1.45 -15.30
C LEU A 607 -5.80 -0.10 -15.25
N ALA A 608 -4.74 0.09 -16.04
CA ALA A 608 -4.07 1.39 -16.14
C ALA A 608 -5.05 2.49 -16.60
N GLY A 609 -5.83 2.22 -17.65
CA GLY A 609 -6.87 3.11 -18.13
C GLY A 609 -7.96 3.42 -17.09
N LEU A 610 -8.34 2.43 -16.28
CA LEU A 610 -9.25 2.60 -15.15
C LEU A 610 -8.67 3.52 -14.07
N PHE A 611 -7.42 3.30 -13.66
CA PHE A 611 -6.78 4.11 -12.61
C PHE A 611 -6.66 5.58 -13.04
N GLU A 612 -6.24 5.83 -14.28
CA GLU A 612 -6.18 7.20 -14.80
C GLU A 612 -7.58 7.81 -15.00
N ALA A 613 -8.57 7.02 -15.43
CA ALA A 613 -9.95 7.49 -15.55
C ALA A 613 -10.56 7.84 -14.19
N TRP A 614 -10.22 7.07 -13.16
CA TRP A 614 -10.66 7.36 -11.79
C TRP A 614 -10.02 8.64 -11.24
N ALA A 615 -8.72 8.82 -11.43
CA ALA A 615 -8.03 10.06 -11.08
C ALA A 615 -8.66 11.28 -11.79
N ASN A 616 -8.91 11.16 -13.10
CA ASN A 616 -9.59 12.20 -13.86
C ASN A 616 -11.04 12.44 -13.41
N ALA A 617 -11.80 11.41 -13.02
CA ALA A 617 -13.15 11.58 -12.50
C ALA A 617 -13.16 12.37 -11.18
N ARG A 618 -12.19 12.11 -10.28
CA ARG A 618 -11.98 12.90 -9.06
C ARG A 618 -11.65 14.35 -9.38
N ALA A 619 -10.71 14.58 -10.29
CA ALA A 619 -10.34 15.92 -10.74
C ALA A 619 -11.51 16.67 -11.42
N ALA A 620 -12.37 15.97 -12.16
CA ALA A 620 -13.56 16.53 -12.77
C ALA A 620 -14.60 17.01 -11.75
N VAL A 621 -14.69 16.37 -10.58
CA VAL A 621 -15.54 16.84 -9.48
C VAL A 621 -14.98 18.12 -8.85
N VAL A 622 -13.65 18.20 -8.68
CA VAL A 622 -12.99 19.41 -8.14
C VAL A 622 -13.10 20.59 -9.09
N THR A 623 -12.71 20.40 -10.35
CA THR A 623 -12.79 21.45 -11.39
C THR A 623 -14.23 21.85 -11.66
N GLY A 624 -15.18 20.91 -11.65
CA GLY A 624 -16.61 21.19 -11.76
C GLY A 624 -17.19 21.98 -10.59
N ALA A 625 -16.73 21.72 -9.36
CA ALA A 625 -17.07 22.54 -8.19
C ALA A 625 -16.53 23.97 -8.32
N LEU A 626 -15.27 24.11 -8.75
CA LEU A 626 -14.65 25.42 -8.98
C LEU A 626 -15.36 26.20 -10.09
N SER A 627 -15.73 25.53 -11.19
CA SER A 627 -16.52 26.09 -12.28
C SER A 627 -17.91 26.54 -11.83
N THR A 628 -18.58 25.73 -10.98
CA THR A 628 -19.86 26.11 -10.36
C THR A 628 -19.72 27.39 -9.55
N ASP A 629 -18.64 27.50 -8.78
CA ASP A 629 -18.41 28.67 -7.93
C ASP A 629 -18.05 29.92 -8.76
N ALA A 630 -17.17 29.78 -9.75
CA ALA A 630 -16.77 30.86 -10.66
C ALA A 630 -17.96 31.58 -11.32
N ILE A 631 -18.99 30.81 -11.70
CA ILE A 631 -20.20 31.33 -12.38
C ILE A 631 -21.33 31.67 -11.40
N MET A 632 -21.07 31.62 -10.09
CA MET A 632 -22.04 31.85 -9.02
C MET A 632 -23.26 30.91 -9.16
N GLY A 633 -23.01 29.64 -9.47
CA GLY A 633 -24.05 28.63 -9.70
C GLY A 633 -24.73 28.17 -8.42
N SER A 634 -25.93 27.63 -8.55
CA SER A 634 -26.73 27.14 -7.43
C SER A 634 -26.24 25.79 -6.93
N THR A 635 -26.24 25.61 -5.60
CA THR A 635 -25.99 24.32 -4.94
C THR A 635 -27.27 23.53 -4.67
N ALA A 636 -28.45 24.10 -4.91
CA ALA A 636 -29.73 23.40 -4.74
C ALA A 636 -29.81 22.09 -5.54
N PRO A 637 -29.23 21.98 -6.75
CA PRO A 637 -29.16 20.70 -7.46
C PRO A 637 -28.36 19.60 -6.77
N PHE A 638 -27.53 19.95 -5.78
CA PHE A 638 -26.67 19.02 -5.06
C PHE A 638 -27.28 18.56 -3.73
N GLU A 639 -28.50 18.97 -3.41
CA GLU A 639 -29.19 18.58 -2.18
C GLU A 639 -29.26 17.06 -2.00
N ALA A 640 -28.94 16.59 -0.80
CA ALA A 640 -28.79 15.16 -0.54
C ALA A 640 -30.07 14.37 -0.88
N GLU A 641 -31.23 14.92 -0.52
CA GLU A 641 -32.53 14.29 -0.74
C GLU A 641 -32.85 14.06 -2.23
N ILE A 642 -32.45 14.97 -3.13
CA ILE A 642 -32.66 14.81 -4.58
C ILE A 642 -31.98 13.52 -5.07
N HIS A 643 -30.82 13.20 -4.52
CA HIS A 643 -30.00 12.09 -4.97
C HIS A 643 -30.36 10.78 -4.30
N THR A 644 -30.70 10.81 -3.01
CA THR A 644 -31.21 9.63 -2.30
C THR A 644 -32.55 9.18 -2.87
N LEU A 645 -33.43 10.12 -3.27
CA LEU A 645 -34.69 9.82 -3.96
C LEU A 645 -34.47 9.13 -5.32
N ARG A 646 -33.36 9.41 -6.01
CA ARG A 646 -33.02 8.75 -7.29
C ARG A 646 -32.27 7.43 -7.11
N GLY A 647 -31.44 7.29 -6.07
CA GLY A 647 -30.89 6.02 -5.61
C GLY A 647 -29.63 5.50 -6.32
N HIS A 648 -29.00 6.25 -7.22
CA HIS A 648 -27.73 5.82 -7.84
C HIS A 648 -26.52 6.16 -6.95
N PRO A 649 -25.69 5.18 -6.52
CA PRO A 649 -24.59 5.42 -5.58
C PRO A 649 -23.57 6.45 -6.07
N GLY A 650 -23.05 6.30 -7.29
CA GLY A 650 -22.09 7.26 -7.86
C GLY A 650 -22.65 8.68 -7.95
N GLN A 651 -23.94 8.84 -8.22
CA GLN A 651 -24.59 10.16 -8.21
C GLN A 651 -24.67 10.75 -6.79
N ILE A 652 -25.04 9.93 -5.80
CA ILE A 652 -25.14 10.35 -4.39
C ILE A 652 -23.77 10.83 -3.88
N GLU A 653 -22.72 10.08 -4.19
CA GLU A 653 -21.35 10.37 -3.77
C GLU A 653 -20.79 11.62 -4.45
N VAL A 654 -20.94 11.74 -5.78
CA VAL A 654 -20.50 12.94 -6.50
C VAL A 654 -21.21 14.18 -5.97
N ALA A 655 -22.51 14.10 -5.69
CA ALA A 655 -23.22 15.22 -5.07
C ALA A 655 -22.71 15.54 -3.66
N ALA A 656 -22.42 14.52 -2.85
CA ALA A 656 -21.84 14.72 -1.51
C ALA A 656 -20.47 15.40 -1.59
N ALA A 657 -19.63 14.99 -2.53
CA ALA A 657 -18.34 15.63 -2.81
C ALA A 657 -18.51 17.10 -3.26
N LEU A 658 -19.42 17.38 -4.20
CA LEU A 658 -19.70 18.75 -4.64
C LEU A 658 -20.20 19.64 -3.48
N ARG A 659 -21.08 19.13 -2.62
CA ARG A 659 -21.53 19.86 -1.43
C ARG A 659 -20.37 20.15 -0.48
N TYR A 660 -19.51 19.16 -0.22
CA TYR A 660 -18.32 19.33 0.62
C TYR A 660 -17.40 20.43 0.06
N LEU A 661 -17.10 20.37 -1.23
CA LEU A 661 -16.18 21.31 -1.87
C LEU A 661 -16.71 22.74 -1.86
N ILE A 662 -18.01 22.98 -2.05
CA ILE A 662 -18.58 24.34 -2.18
C ILE A 662 -19.04 24.91 -0.81
N ALA A 663 -19.01 24.10 0.25
CA ALA A 663 -19.46 24.52 1.57
C ALA A 663 -18.71 25.77 2.08
N GLY A 664 -19.46 26.82 2.40
CA GLY A 664 -18.92 28.08 2.93
C GLY A 664 -18.41 29.07 1.87
N SER A 665 -18.64 28.84 0.57
CA SER A 665 -18.30 29.83 -0.46
C SER A 665 -19.21 31.06 -0.39
N GLN A 666 -18.60 32.25 -0.23
CA GLN A 666 -19.29 33.53 -0.30
C GLN A 666 -19.65 33.91 -1.73
N ILE A 667 -18.85 33.46 -2.71
CA ILE A 667 -19.14 33.65 -4.13
C ILE A 667 -20.45 32.98 -4.47
N ARG A 668 -20.61 31.71 -4.08
CA ARG A 668 -21.88 31.00 -4.21
C ARG A 668 -23.00 31.71 -3.48
N ASP A 669 -22.82 32.11 -2.21
CA ASP A 669 -23.90 32.75 -1.45
C ASP A 669 -24.35 34.09 -2.06
N SER A 670 -23.48 34.77 -2.82
CA SER A 670 -23.83 36.03 -3.49
C SER A 670 -24.94 35.90 -4.54
N HIS A 671 -25.21 34.70 -5.07
CA HIS A 671 -26.30 34.45 -6.02
C HIS A 671 -27.70 34.45 -5.37
N LEU A 672 -27.80 34.40 -4.04
CA LEU A 672 -29.09 34.28 -3.35
C LEU A 672 -29.88 35.60 -3.36
N GLU A 673 -29.22 36.74 -3.57
CA GLU A 673 -29.83 38.06 -3.56
C GLU A 673 -29.72 38.74 -4.93
N ASN A 674 -30.84 39.28 -5.44
CA ASN A 674 -30.90 40.01 -6.72
C ASN A 674 -30.51 39.23 -7.98
N ASP A 675 -30.48 37.90 -7.91
CA ASP A 675 -30.31 37.03 -9.09
C ASP A 675 -31.66 36.61 -9.67
N LYS A 676 -31.84 36.78 -10.98
CA LYS A 676 -33.08 36.44 -11.69
C LYS A 676 -33.05 35.03 -12.28
N ARG A 677 -31.92 34.32 -12.19
CA ARG A 677 -31.80 32.94 -12.65
C ARG A 677 -32.70 32.02 -11.83
N VAL A 678 -33.40 31.13 -12.52
CA VAL A 678 -34.20 30.06 -11.89
C VAL A 678 -33.46 28.72 -11.93
N GLN A 679 -32.64 28.50 -12.96
CA GLN A 679 -31.88 27.26 -13.15
C GLN A 679 -30.56 27.54 -13.85
N ASP A 680 -29.52 26.82 -13.43
CA ASP A 680 -28.26 26.76 -14.15
C ASP A 680 -28.34 25.83 -15.37
N PRO A 681 -27.48 26.05 -16.39
CA PRO A 681 -27.29 25.11 -17.49
C PRO A 681 -26.91 23.71 -17.01
N TYR A 682 -27.22 22.69 -17.82
CA TYR A 682 -27.08 21.30 -17.40
C TYR A 682 -25.64 20.89 -17.10
N CYS A 683 -24.64 21.51 -17.73
CA CYS A 683 -23.24 21.23 -17.43
C CYS A 683 -22.84 21.59 -15.99
N ILE A 684 -23.60 22.48 -15.34
CA ILE A 684 -23.48 22.82 -13.91
C ILE A 684 -24.45 21.97 -13.08
N ARG A 685 -25.75 21.98 -13.45
CA ARG A 685 -26.81 21.38 -12.66
C ARG A 685 -26.83 19.85 -12.65
N CYS A 686 -26.37 19.22 -13.73
CA CYS A 686 -26.44 17.77 -13.93
C CYS A 686 -25.11 17.05 -13.64
N GLN A 687 -24.15 17.71 -12.98
CA GLN A 687 -22.86 17.13 -12.62
C GLN A 687 -23.00 15.82 -11.82
N PRO A 688 -23.83 15.73 -10.76
CA PRO A 688 -24.05 14.47 -10.05
C PRO A 688 -24.53 13.34 -10.97
N GLN A 689 -25.42 13.65 -11.91
CA GLN A 689 -26.06 12.65 -12.75
C GLN A 689 -25.10 12.12 -13.82
N VAL A 690 -24.29 12.98 -14.44
CA VAL A 690 -23.39 12.60 -15.54
C VAL A 690 -22.08 12.04 -15.01
N THR A 691 -21.39 12.77 -14.14
CA THR A 691 -20.13 12.29 -13.54
C THR A 691 -20.40 11.10 -12.61
N GLY A 692 -21.52 11.10 -11.88
CA GLY A 692 -21.89 9.97 -11.02
C GLY A 692 -22.25 8.69 -11.80
N ALA A 693 -22.86 8.81 -12.99
CA ALA A 693 -23.05 7.65 -13.87
C ALA A 693 -21.72 7.11 -14.38
N SER A 694 -20.78 8.00 -14.73
CA SER A 694 -19.43 7.64 -15.16
C SER A 694 -18.66 6.92 -14.04
N VAL A 695 -18.70 7.45 -12.81
CA VAL A 695 -18.16 6.80 -11.60
C VAL A 695 -18.75 5.39 -11.40
N GLY A 696 -20.06 5.23 -11.60
CA GLY A 696 -20.72 3.93 -11.52
C GLY A 696 -20.20 2.93 -12.56
N LEU A 697 -20.01 3.37 -13.81
CA LEU A 697 -19.42 2.55 -14.87
C LEU A 697 -17.97 2.14 -14.56
N LEU A 698 -17.14 3.08 -14.07
CA LEU A 698 -15.77 2.78 -13.69
C LEU A 698 -15.69 1.70 -12.60
N ARG A 699 -16.61 1.70 -11.62
CA ARG A 699 -16.66 0.65 -10.60
C ARG A 699 -17.07 -0.71 -11.15
N GLN A 700 -18.04 -0.77 -12.04
CA GLN A 700 -18.43 -2.03 -12.70
C GLN A 700 -17.28 -2.62 -13.52
N ALA A 701 -16.56 -1.75 -14.25
CA ALA A 701 -15.35 -2.14 -14.94
C ALA A 701 -14.26 -2.63 -13.96
N ALA A 702 -14.08 -1.94 -12.83
CA ALA A 702 -13.13 -2.33 -11.79
C ALA A 702 -13.41 -3.74 -11.22
N GLU A 703 -14.67 -4.04 -10.89
CA GLU A 703 -15.09 -5.37 -10.43
C GLU A 703 -14.72 -6.46 -11.44
N THR A 704 -15.04 -6.22 -12.72
CA THR A 704 -14.70 -7.14 -13.82
C THR A 704 -13.19 -7.35 -13.94
N LEU A 705 -12.42 -6.27 -13.90
CA LEU A 705 -10.97 -6.31 -14.07
C LEU A 705 -10.24 -6.94 -12.87
N VAL A 706 -10.75 -6.80 -11.65
CA VAL A 706 -10.22 -7.49 -10.46
C VAL A 706 -10.41 -8.99 -10.56
N ILE A 707 -11.58 -9.43 -11.04
CA ILE A 707 -11.83 -10.85 -11.28
C ILE A 707 -10.84 -11.38 -12.32
N GLU A 708 -10.68 -10.68 -13.45
CA GLU A 708 -9.77 -11.09 -14.52
C GLU A 708 -8.29 -11.08 -14.08
N ALA A 709 -7.87 -10.08 -13.30
CA ALA A 709 -6.52 -9.99 -12.75
C ALA A 709 -6.13 -11.20 -11.88
N ASN A 710 -7.13 -11.86 -11.30
CA ASN A 710 -7.01 -13.01 -10.41
C ASN A 710 -7.38 -14.36 -11.09
N ALA A 711 -7.74 -14.33 -12.36
CA ALA A 711 -8.20 -15.48 -13.13
C ALA A 711 -7.03 -16.33 -13.67
N VAL A 712 -7.35 -17.59 -14.02
CA VAL A 712 -6.46 -18.42 -14.83
C VAL A 712 -6.94 -18.35 -16.27
N THR A 713 -6.13 -17.70 -17.10
CA THR A 713 -6.51 -17.37 -18.49
C THR A 713 -5.68 -18.08 -19.54
N ASP A 714 -4.76 -18.98 -19.15
CA ASP A 714 -4.03 -19.82 -20.11
C ASP A 714 -4.82 -21.09 -20.49
N ASN A 715 -4.33 -21.81 -21.51
CA ASN A 715 -4.93 -23.04 -22.01
C ASN A 715 -3.86 -23.98 -22.62
N PRO A 716 -3.99 -25.31 -22.48
CA PRO A 716 -5.01 -26.03 -21.69
C PRO A 716 -4.80 -25.88 -20.19
N LEU A 717 -5.86 -26.09 -19.40
CA LEU A 717 -5.80 -26.05 -17.95
C LEU A 717 -5.46 -27.42 -17.36
N VAL A 718 -4.71 -27.42 -16.27
CA VAL A 718 -4.34 -28.60 -15.49
C VAL A 718 -5.24 -28.69 -14.27
N LEU A 719 -6.08 -29.72 -14.21
CA LEU A 719 -6.96 -29.98 -13.08
C LEU A 719 -6.28 -30.97 -12.13
N VAL A 720 -5.55 -30.44 -11.14
CA VAL A 720 -4.75 -31.25 -10.21
C VAL A 720 -5.60 -32.28 -9.46
N SER A 721 -6.83 -31.92 -9.09
CA SER A 721 -7.75 -32.81 -8.37
C SER A 721 -8.13 -34.07 -9.13
N THR A 722 -8.14 -34.03 -10.47
CA THR A 722 -8.46 -35.15 -11.35
C THR A 722 -7.25 -35.69 -12.10
N GLY A 723 -6.11 -34.99 -12.05
CA GLY A 723 -4.91 -35.31 -12.83
C GLY A 723 -5.10 -35.15 -14.34
N THR A 724 -6.10 -34.38 -14.79
CA THR A 724 -6.44 -34.23 -16.22
C THR A 724 -5.98 -32.89 -16.78
N ILE A 725 -5.72 -32.86 -18.09
CA ILE A 725 -5.41 -31.64 -18.84
C ILE A 725 -6.58 -31.38 -19.80
N VAL A 726 -7.22 -30.22 -19.67
CA VAL A 726 -8.49 -29.91 -20.35
C VAL A 726 -8.33 -28.65 -21.17
N SER A 727 -8.74 -28.71 -22.45
CA SER A 727 -8.83 -27.53 -23.29
C SER A 727 -10.16 -26.81 -23.07
N GLY A 728 -10.10 -25.50 -22.83
CA GLY A 728 -11.22 -24.58 -22.72
C GLY A 728 -10.95 -23.28 -23.49
N GLY A 729 -11.58 -22.18 -23.06
CA GLY A 729 -11.53 -20.88 -23.75
C GLY A 729 -11.29 -19.68 -22.81
N ASN A 730 -10.72 -19.89 -21.62
CA ASN A 730 -10.50 -18.81 -20.63
C ASN A 730 -9.55 -17.71 -21.11
N PHE A 731 -8.85 -17.91 -22.23
CA PHE A 731 -8.00 -16.92 -22.86
C PHE A 731 -8.78 -15.82 -23.62
N HIS A 732 -10.09 -15.98 -23.82
CA HIS A 732 -10.90 -15.06 -24.59
C HIS A 732 -11.28 -13.84 -23.74
N ALA A 733 -10.74 -12.67 -24.08
CA ALA A 733 -10.79 -11.48 -23.24
C ALA A 733 -12.08 -10.64 -23.36
N GLU A 734 -13.23 -11.28 -23.64
CA GLU A 734 -14.50 -10.56 -23.87
C GLU A 734 -14.92 -9.68 -22.66
N PRO A 735 -14.83 -10.18 -21.41
CA PRO A 735 -15.16 -9.34 -20.24
C PRO A 735 -14.26 -8.10 -20.14
N VAL A 736 -12.98 -8.23 -20.49
CA VAL A 736 -12.01 -7.12 -20.50
C VAL A 736 -12.35 -6.12 -21.59
N ALA A 737 -12.75 -6.59 -22.78
CA ALA A 737 -13.18 -5.72 -23.87
C ALA A 737 -14.40 -4.88 -23.48
N PHE A 738 -15.41 -5.48 -22.87
CA PHE A 738 -16.57 -4.74 -22.37
C PHE A 738 -16.20 -3.75 -21.26
N ALA A 739 -15.36 -4.14 -20.31
CA ALA A 739 -14.87 -3.24 -19.27
C ALA A 739 -14.12 -2.04 -19.87
N ALA A 740 -13.26 -2.26 -20.87
CA ALA A 740 -12.54 -1.19 -21.55
C ALA A 740 -13.49 -0.25 -22.31
N ASP A 741 -14.50 -0.79 -22.99
CA ASP A 741 -15.49 0.02 -23.71
C ASP A 741 -16.37 0.85 -22.76
N GLN A 742 -16.73 0.30 -21.59
CA GLN A 742 -17.41 1.06 -20.52
C GLN A 742 -16.56 2.22 -20.01
N ILE A 743 -15.25 1.99 -19.75
CA ILE A 743 -14.32 3.04 -19.33
C ILE A 743 -14.19 4.12 -20.42
N ALA A 744 -14.12 3.73 -21.70
CA ALA A 744 -14.03 4.68 -22.81
C ALA A 744 -15.24 5.64 -22.86
N ILE A 745 -16.46 5.11 -22.66
CA ILE A 745 -17.69 5.92 -22.60
C ILE A 745 -17.66 6.87 -21.40
N ALA A 746 -17.23 6.39 -20.22
CA ALA A 746 -17.12 7.21 -19.02
C ALA A 746 -16.14 8.40 -19.23
N ILE A 747 -14.96 8.13 -19.79
CA ILE A 747 -13.96 9.19 -20.10
C ILE A 747 -14.55 10.23 -21.08
N ALA A 748 -15.23 9.77 -22.13
CA ALA A 748 -15.81 10.65 -23.14
C ALA A 748 -16.90 11.58 -22.55
N GLU A 749 -17.78 11.05 -21.71
CA GLU A 749 -18.88 11.83 -21.11
C GLU A 749 -18.38 12.81 -20.04
N ILE A 750 -17.38 12.44 -19.23
CA ILE A 750 -16.72 13.38 -18.30
C ILE A 750 -16.09 14.54 -19.09
N GLY A 751 -15.37 14.24 -20.17
CA GLY A 751 -14.78 15.25 -21.03
C GLY A 751 -15.84 16.14 -21.70
N ALA A 752 -16.97 15.56 -22.12
CA ALA A 752 -18.05 16.31 -22.75
C ALA A 752 -18.70 17.31 -21.81
N ILE A 753 -19.02 16.92 -20.57
CA ILE A 753 -19.63 17.83 -19.61
C ILE A 753 -18.64 18.90 -19.11
N ALA A 754 -17.36 18.55 -18.91
CA ALA A 754 -16.29 19.48 -18.56
C ALA A 754 -16.09 20.56 -19.65
N GLN A 755 -16.02 20.14 -20.91
CA GLN A 755 -15.86 21.06 -22.02
C GLN A 755 -17.03 22.04 -22.13
N ARG A 756 -18.26 21.60 -21.84
CA ARG A 756 -19.42 22.52 -21.80
C ARG A 756 -19.35 23.53 -20.66
N ARG A 757 -18.70 23.21 -19.52
CA ARG A 757 -18.44 24.20 -18.46
C ARG A 757 -17.38 25.22 -18.87
N ILE A 758 -16.32 24.80 -19.59
CA ILE A 758 -15.35 25.73 -20.19
C ILE A 758 -16.06 26.71 -21.13
N ALA A 759 -16.85 26.18 -22.07
CA ALA A 759 -17.60 26.99 -23.03
C ALA A 759 -18.58 27.96 -22.34
N LEU A 760 -19.19 27.54 -21.23
CA LEU A 760 -20.05 28.39 -20.42
C LEU A 760 -19.27 29.56 -19.78
N MET A 761 -18.09 29.30 -19.19
CA MET A 761 -17.32 30.34 -18.49
C MET A 761 -16.76 31.42 -19.42
N VAL A 762 -16.37 31.06 -20.64
CA VAL A 762 -15.81 32.03 -21.60
C VAL A 762 -16.87 32.86 -22.32
N ASP A 763 -18.15 32.45 -22.25
CA ASP A 763 -19.27 33.14 -22.89
C ASP A 763 -19.89 34.18 -21.94
N PRO A 764 -19.76 35.50 -22.20
CA PRO A 764 -20.28 36.54 -21.33
C PRO A 764 -21.81 36.52 -21.18
N THR A 765 -22.53 35.84 -22.08
CA THR A 765 -23.98 35.70 -22.01
C THR A 765 -24.43 34.61 -21.03
N LEU A 766 -23.52 33.69 -20.67
CA LEU A 766 -23.78 32.52 -19.84
C LEU A 766 -22.94 32.46 -18.56
N SER A 767 -21.92 33.30 -18.43
CA SER A 767 -20.92 33.27 -17.34
C SER A 767 -21.17 34.26 -16.20
N PHE A 768 -22.25 35.05 -16.30
CA PHE A 768 -22.75 35.97 -15.26
C PHE A 768 -21.72 37.00 -14.81
N ASP A 769 -21.55 38.05 -15.60
CA ASP A 769 -20.63 39.18 -15.37
C ASP A 769 -19.14 38.82 -15.34
N LEU A 770 -18.75 37.61 -15.78
CA LEU A 770 -17.36 37.36 -16.14
C LEU A 770 -17.06 38.02 -17.49
N PRO A 771 -15.84 38.56 -17.68
CA PRO A 771 -15.48 39.17 -18.94
C PRO A 771 -15.41 38.11 -20.05
N PRO A 772 -15.70 38.49 -21.33
CA PRO A 772 -15.60 37.57 -22.46
C PRO A 772 -14.22 36.91 -22.49
N PHE A 773 -14.19 35.58 -22.64
CA PHE A 773 -12.96 34.77 -22.66
C PHE A 773 -12.06 34.91 -21.43
N LEU A 774 -12.60 35.42 -20.32
CA LEU A 774 -11.94 35.56 -19.03
C LEU A 774 -10.67 36.43 -19.10
N THR A 775 -10.68 37.49 -19.90
CA THR A 775 -9.58 38.48 -19.95
C THR A 775 -10.02 39.85 -19.39
N PRO A 776 -9.16 40.59 -18.67
CA PRO A 776 -9.49 41.92 -18.16
C PRO A 776 -9.76 42.97 -19.26
N GLU A 777 -9.13 42.82 -20.43
CA GLU A 777 -9.21 43.79 -21.55
C GLU A 777 -9.63 43.09 -22.87
N PRO A 778 -10.91 42.69 -22.99
CA PRO A 778 -11.40 41.97 -24.16
C PRO A 778 -11.32 42.82 -25.44
N GLY A 779 -10.90 42.20 -26.54
CA GLY A 779 -10.73 42.83 -27.84
C GLY A 779 -9.29 43.26 -28.14
N LEU A 780 -8.50 43.58 -27.11
CA LEU A 780 -7.05 43.66 -27.22
C LEU A 780 -6.40 42.30 -26.92
N ASN A 781 -6.93 41.61 -25.90
CA ASN A 781 -6.53 40.26 -25.52
C ASN A 781 -7.61 39.25 -25.91
N SER A 782 -7.19 38.03 -26.27
CA SER A 782 -8.06 36.91 -26.61
C SER A 782 -8.34 36.01 -25.40
N GLY A 783 -7.54 36.11 -24.33
CA GLY A 783 -7.72 35.31 -23.12
C GLY A 783 -7.70 33.81 -23.41
N TYR A 784 -8.68 33.09 -22.87
CA TYR A 784 -8.80 31.64 -23.06
C TYR A 784 -9.59 31.21 -24.31
N MET A 785 -9.84 32.11 -25.28
CA MET A 785 -10.61 31.81 -26.49
C MET A 785 -10.10 30.55 -27.22
N ILE A 786 -8.79 30.45 -27.47
CA ILE A 786 -8.23 29.31 -28.21
C ILE A 786 -7.99 28.09 -27.31
N ALA A 787 -7.89 28.28 -25.99
CA ALA A 787 -7.89 27.17 -25.05
C ALA A 787 -9.25 26.45 -25.05
N GLU A 788 -10.36 27.19 -25.15
CA GLU A 788 -11.70 26.59 -25.34
C GLU A 788 -11.77 25.75 -26.62
N VAL A 789 -11.27 26.28 -27.75
CA VAL A 789 -11.23 25.53 -29.02
C VAL A 789 -10.40 24.24 -28.90
N THR A 790 -9.27 24.31 -28.20
CA THR A 790 -8.41 23.14 -27.93
C THR A 790 -9.18 22.08 -27.14
N SER A 791 -9.87 22.48 -26.06
CA SER A 791 -10.70 21.56 -25.27
C SER A 791 -11.84 20.94 -26.09
N ALA A 792 -12.44 21.70 -27.01
CA ALA A 792 -13.50 21.21 -27.91
C ALA A 792 -12.97 20.15 -28.90
N ALA A 793 -11.78 20.35 -29.45
CA ALA A 793 -11.14 19.40 -30.35
C ALA A 793 -10.84 18.06 -29.64
N LEU A 794 -10.26 18.12 -28.43
CA LEU A 794 -9.94 16.93 -27.62
C LEU A 794 -11.20 16.18 -27.18
N MET A 795 -12.25 16.90 -26.77
CA MET A 795 -13.56 16.31 -26.48
C MET A 795 -14.11 15.58 -27.71
N SER A 796 -14.03 16.19 -28.89
CA SER A 796 -14.51 15.57 -30.13
C SER A 796 -13.71 14.33 -30.51
N GLU A 797 -12.40 14.33 -30.29
CA GLU A 797 -11.56 13.15 -30.52
C GLU A 797 -11.98 11.99 -29.60
N ASN A 798 -12.20 12.24 -28.31
CA ASN A 798 -12.63 11.21 -27.37
C ASN A 798 -14.00 10.59 -27.74
N LYS A 799 -14.92 11.36 -28.34
CA LYS A 799 -16.20 10.82 -28.84
C LYS A 799 -16.02 9.81 -29.97
N HIS A 800 -15.05 10.02 -30.85
CA HIS A 800 -14.74 9.03 -31.89
C HIS A 800 -14.06 7.80 -31.28
N LEU A 801 -13.14 8.01 -30.35
CA LEU A 801 -12.42 6.93 -29.66
C LEU A 801 -13.31 6.09 -28.74
N SER A 802 -14.49 6.57 -28.34
CA SER A 802 -15.43 5.82 -27.50
C SER A 802 -16.29 4.80 -28.26
N HIS A 803 -16.18 4.70 -29.59
CA HIS A 803 -16.90 3.68 -30.36
C HIS A 803 -16.48 2.26 -29.91
N PRO A 804 -17.39 1.32 -29.62
CA PRO A 804 -17.01 0.02 -29.05
C PRO A 804 -16.02 -0.74 -29.94
N CYS A 805 -14.99 -1.30 -29.33
CA CYS A 805 -14.06 -2.20 -30.00
C CYS A 805 -14.51 -3.66 -29.87
N SER A 806 -15.22 -3.99 -28.80
CA SER A 806 -15.62 -5.36 -28.48
C SER A 806 -16.60 -5.97 -29.49
N THR A 807 -17.27 -5.13 -30.29
CA THR A 807 -18.21 -5.59 -31.32
C THR A 807 -17.54 -5.90 -32.66
N ASP A 808 -16.24 -5.62 -32.79
CA ASP A 808 -15.46 -6.00 -33.97
C ASP A 808 -14.78 -7.35 -33.74
N SER A 809 -14.77 -8.19 -34.78
CA SER A 809 -14.18 -9.52 -34.73
C SER A 809 -13.83 -9.98 -36.14
N THR A 810 -12.60 -10.44 -36.33
CA THR A 810 -12.11 -10.95 -37.62
C THR A 810 -11.53 -12.35 -37.43
N PRO A 811 -12.01 -13.37 -38.14
CA PRO A 811 -11.47 -14.72 -38.07
C PRO A 811 -9.97 -14.77 -38.44
N THR A 812 -9.18 -15.45 -37.62
CA THR A 812 -7.74 -15.67 -37.83
C THR A 812 -7.40 -17.16 -37.85
N SER A 813 -6.14 -17.49 -38.11
CA SER A 813 -5.64 -18.89 -38.09
C SER A 813 -6.45 -19.85 -38.97
N ALA A 814 -6.84 -19.41 -40.18
CA ALA A 814 -7.68 -20.15 -41.12
C ALA A 814 -9.02 -20.63 -40.53
N ASN A 815 -9.72 -19.72 -39.82
CA ASN A 815 -11.01 -19.92 -39.16
C ASN A 815 -10.97 -20.86 -37.95
N GLN A 816 -9.79 -21.21 -37.44
CA GLN A 816 -9.71 -21.91 -36.15
C GLN A 816 -9.94 -20.96 -34.97
N GLU A 817 -9.58 -19.69 -35.15
CA GLU A 817 -9.85 -18.59 -34.22
C GLU A 817 -10.88 -17.68 -34.88
N ASP A 818 -12.13 -18.14 -34.92
CA ASP A 818 -13.24 -17.55 -35.69
C ASP A 818 -13.98 -16.42 -34.97
N HIS A 819 -13.73 -16.25 -33.67
CA HIS A 819 -14.24 -15.15 -32.86
C HIS A 819 -13.17 -14.61 -31.91
N VAL A 820 -13.06 -13.28 -31.81
CA VAL A 820 -12.06 -12.57 -31.01
C VAL A 820 -12.71 -11.37 -30.30
N SER A 821 -12.11 -10.87 -29.22
CA SER A 821 -12.69 -9.80 -28.39
C SER A 821 -12.22 -8.38 -28.71
N MET A 822 -11.09 -8.24 -29.40
CA MET A 822 -10.39 -6.96 -29.60
C MET A 822 -10.08 -6.18 -28.30
N ALA A 823 -10.01 -6.87 -27.15
CA ALA A 823 -9.78 -6.25 -25.83
C ALA A 823 -8.52 -5.37 -25.80
N ALA A 824 -7.42 -5.79 -26.42
CA ALA A 824 -6.19 -5.02 -26.49
C ALA A 824 -6.36 -3.68 -27.23
N HIS A 825 -7.19 -3.64 -28.27
CA HIS A 825 -7.51 -2.41 -29.00
C HIS A 825 -8.37 -1.48 -28.13
N GLY A 826 -9.42 -2.05 -27.52
CA GLY A 826 -10.32 -1.33 -26.60
C GLY A 826 -9.62 -0.78 -25.36
N ALA A 827 -8.65 -1.50 -24.81
CA ALA A 827 -7.93 -1.12 -23.60
C ALA A 827 -6.82 -0.08 -23.87
N ARG A 828 -6.03 -0.26 -24.95
CA ARG A 828 -4.89 0.64 -25.23
C ARG A 828 -5.30 2.08 -25.52
N ARG A 829 -6.46 2.29 -26.14
CA ARG A 829 -6.95 3.64 -26.46
C ARG A 829 -7.23 4.47 -25.19
N LEU A 830 -7.52 3.83 -24.06
CA LEU A 830 -7.87 4.50 -22.82
C LEU A 830 -6.77 5.43 -22.34
N MET A 831 -5.50 5.08 -22.57
CA MET A 831 -4.36 5.94 -22.22
C MET A 831 -4.43 7.29 -22.95
N ARG A 832 -4.69 7.26 -24.27
CA ARG A 832 -4.85 8.48 -25.06
C ARG A 832 -6.10 9.26 -24.65
N MET A 833 -7.21 8.56 -24.40
CA MET A 833 -8.46 9.21 -24.00
C MET A 833 -8.32 9.91 -22.64
N ASN A 834 -7.62 9.30 -21.69
CA ASN A 834 -7.31 9.92 -20.39
C ASN A 834 -6.36 11.10 -20.51
N ALA A 835 -5.33 11.04 -21.37
CA ALA A 835 -4.47 12.19 -21.63
C ALA A 835 -5.26 13.38 -22.21
N ASN A 836 -6.16 13.10 -23.16
CA ASN A 836 -7.08 14.10 -23.69
C ASN A 836 -8.01 14.67 -22.61
N LEU A 837 -8.53 13.82 -21.72
CA LEU A 837 -9.39 14.25 -20.62
C LEU A 837 -8.63 15.13 -19.61
N ALA A 838 -7.41 14.74 -19.22
CA ALA A 838 -6.58 15.52 -18.30
C ALA A 838 -6.30 16.94 -18.86
N GLN A 839 -6.06 17.05 -20.16
CA GLN A 839 -5.91 18.36 -20.83
C GLN A 839 -7.19 19.20 -20.78
N ILE A 840 -8.35 18.59 -21.04
CA ILE A 840 -9.66 19.28 -20.92
C ILE A 840 -9.85 19.78 -19.49
N LEU A 841 -9.59 18.94 -18.48
CA LEU A 841 -9.72 19.31 -17.07
C LEU A 841 -8.70 20.37 -16.64
N GLY A 842 -7.48 20.35 -17.19
CA GLY A 842 -6.47 21.39 -16.96
C GLY A 842 -6.90 22.75 -17.52
N ILE A 843 -7.51 22.77 -18.71
CA ILE A 843 -8.10 23.99 -19.29
C ILE A 843 -9.28 24.47 -18.42
N GLU A 844 -10.13 23.55 -17.96
CA GLU A 844 -11.24 23.88 -17.06
C GLU A 844 -10.72 24.51 -15.76
N LEU A 845 -9.69 23.93 -15.15
CA LEU A 845 -9.05 24.44 -13.94
C LEU A 845 -8.55 25.88 -14.11
N LEU A 846 -7.85 26.18 -15.21
CA LEU A 846 -7.34 27.53 -15.50
C LEU A 846 -8.49 28.53 -15.66
N CYS A 847 -9.53 28.16 -16.42
CA CYS A 847 -10.71 29.01 -16.63
C CYS A 847 -11.46 29.25 -15.32
N ALA A 848 -11.70 28.21 -14.52
CA ALA A 848 -12.44 28.29 -13.29
C ALA A 848 -11.70 29.11 -12.22
N ALA A 849 -10.38 28.93 -12.08
CA ALA A 849 -9.57 29.73 -11.17
C ALA A 849 -9.59 31.22 -11.56
N GLN A 850 -9.43 31.53 -12.86
CA GLN A 850 -9.52 32.91 -13.35
C GLN A 850 -10.93 33.50 -13.10
N GLY A 851 -11.97 32.69 -13.30
CA GLY A 851 -13.36 33.10 -13.04
C GLY A 851 -13.62 33.42 -11.57
N VAL A 852 -13.10 32.61 -10.64
CA VAL A 852 -13.15 32.88 -9.20
C VAL A 852 -12.40 34.18 -8.85
N GLU A 853 -11.22 34.41 -9.42
CA GLU A 853 -10.42 35.61 -9.15
C GLU A 853 -11.09 36.90 -9.63
N PHE A 854 -11.93 36.86 -10.66
CA PHE A 854 -12.76 38.00 -11.04
C PHE A 854 -13.87 38.33 -10.03
N ARG A 855 -14.17 37.45 -9.08
CA ARG A 855 -15.14 37.66 -8.00
C ARG A 855 -14.54 38.36 -6.79
N VAL A 856 -13.64 39.33 -7.01
CA VAL A 856 -12.79 40.03 -6.00
C VAL A 856 -13.49 40.54 -4.71
N ARG A 857 -14.83 40.63 -4.69
CA ARG A 857 -15.61 41.05 -3.50
C ARG A 857 -15.90 39.91 -2.52
N PHE A 858 -15.74 38.66 -2.94
CA PHE A 858 -16.14 37.47 -2.19
C PHE A 858 -14.99 36.46 -2.19
N ARG A 859 -14.96 35.59 -1.17
CA ARG A 859 -14.07 34.42 -1.16
C ARG A 859 -14.82 33.15 -1.53
N SER A 860 -14.13 32.23 -2.17
CA SER A 860 -14.61 30.86 -2.39
C SER A 860 -14.61 30.08 -1.07
N SER A 861 -14.97 28.80 -1.12
CA SER A 861 -14.88 27.89 0.01
C SER A 861 -13.42 27.52 0.32
N PRO A 862 -13.09 27.13 1.57
CA PRO A 862 -11.71 26.77 1.92
C PRO A 862 -11.06 25.68 1.03
N PRO A 863 -11.76 24.59 0.64
CA PRO A 863 -11.18 23.60 -0.27
C PRO A 863 -10.87 24.16 -1.67
N LEU A 864 -11.73 25.03 -2.20
CA LEU A 864 -11.55 25.60 -3.54
C LEU A 864 -10.49 26.71 -3.54
N GLU A 865 -10.39 27.50 -2.48
CA GLU A 865 -9.27 28.44 -2.28
C GLU A 865 -7.92 27.70 -2.24
N ALA A 866 -7.85 26.54 -1.59
CA ALA A 866 -6.63 25.71 -1.58
C ALA A 866 -6.26 25.21 -2.98
N VAL A 867 -7.25 24.85 -3.80
CA VAL A 867 -7.04 24.48 -5.21
C VAL A 867 -6.50 25.64 -6.04
N VAL A 868 -7.09 26.84 -5.91
CA VAL A 868 -6.61 28.03 -6.61
C VAL A 868 -5.19 28.36 -6.16
N ALA A 869 -4.93 28.37 -4.84
CA ALA A 869 -3.59 28.61 -4.30
C ALA A 869 -2.57 27.62 -4.85
N ARG A 870 -2.89 26.32 -4.86
CA ARG A 870 -2.01 25.29 -5.42
C ARG A 870 -1.72 25.54 -6.90
N LEU A 871 -2.73 25.85 -7.72
CA LEU A 871 -2.52 26.18 -9.13
C LEU A 871 -1.59 27.39 -9.30
N ARG A 872 -1.74 28.43 -8.46
CA ARG A 872 -0.96 29.68 -8.55
C ARG A 872 0.50 29.55 -8.14
N GLU A 873 0.90 28.44 -7.51
CA GLU A 873 2.33 28.13 -7.31
C GLU A 873 3.05 27.92 -8.64
N ASP A 874 2.36 27.39 -9.66
CA ASP A 874 2.96 27.01 -10.95
C ASP A 874 2.42 27.82 -12.15
N CYS A 875 1.18 28.31 -12.10
CA CYS A 875 0.51 29.02 -13.19
C CYS A 875 -0.07 30.36 -12.73
N ALA A 876 0.54 31.48 -13.12
CA ALA A 876 0.09 32.83 -12.76
C ALA A 876 -1.31 33.17 -13.36
N PRO A 877 -2.08 34.12 -12.78
CA PRO A 877 -3.29 34.65 -13.41
C PRO A 877 -3.01 35.23 -14.81
N LEU A 878 -4.02 35.23 -15.68
CA LEU A 878 -3.89 35.71 -17.07
C LEU A 878 -4.35 37.18 -17.18
N ASP A 879 -3.45 38.11 -16.90
CA ASP A 879 -3.73 39.56 -17.00
C ASP A 879 -3.69 40.07 -18.45
N GLN A 880 -2.75 39.55 -19.25
CA GLN A 880 -2.56 39.85 -20.67
C GLN A 880 -2.23 38.57 -21.43
N ASP A 881 -2.50 38.54 -22.74
CA ASP A 881 -2.17 37.39 -23.58
C ASP A 881 -0.68 37.02 -23.48
N ARG A 882 -0.41 35.73 -23.28
CA ARG A 882 0.93 35.16 -23.27
C ARG A 882 0.94 33.80 -23.95
N TYR A 883 2.13 33.19 -24.03
CA TYR A 883 2.27 31.85 -24.58
C TYR A 883 1.61 30.81 -23.66
N LEU A 884 0.33 30.52 -23.91
CA LEU A 884 -0.50 29.69 -23.03
C LEU A 884 -0.13 28.20 -23.03
N ALA A 885 0.60 27.70 -24.03
CA ALA A 885 0.87 26.27 -24.14
C ALA A 885 1.60 25.69 -22.90
N ASP A 886 2.48 26.48 -22.29
CA ASP A 886 3.20 26.07 -21.08
C ASP A 886 2.26 25.99 -19.86
N ASP A 887 1.34 26.95 -19.74
CA ASP A 887 0.30 26.95 -18.68
C ASP A 887 -0.65 25.76 -18.85
N LEU A 888 -1.08 25.46 -20.08
CA LEU A 888 -1.93 24.30 -20.38
C LEU A 888 -1.23 22.99 -20.02
N ALA A 889 0.03 22.84 -20.44
CA ALA A 889 0.82 21.66 -20.13
C ALA A 889 1.06 21.51 -18.62
N MET A 890 1.27 22.61 -17.91
CA MET A 890 1.43 22.59 -16.46
C MET A 890 0.13 22.23 -15.74
N ALA A 891 -0.99 22.85 -16.10
CA ALA A 891 -2.30 22.51 -15.53
C ALA A 891 -2.64 21.03 -15.76
N CYS A 892 -2.37 20.49 -16.96
CA CYS A 892 -2.52 19.05 -17.24
C CYS A 892 -1.69 18.18 -16.28
N ARG A 893 -0.41 18.51 -16.05
CA ARG A 893 0.45 17.77 -15.10
C ARG A 893 -0.09 17.82 -13.67
N LEU A 894 -0.67 18.94 -13.25
CA LEU A 894 -1.30 19.07 -11.93
C LEU A 894 -2.54 18.19 -11.77
N ILE A 895 -3.29 17.97 -12.87
CA ILE A 895 -4.41 17.01 -12.91
C ILE A 895 -3.87 15.57 -12.84
N GLU A 896 -2.95 15.19 -13.73
CA GLU A 896 -2.39 13.83 -13.80
C GLU A 896 -1.67 13.42 -12.52
N GLY A 897 -0.97 14.35 -11.87
CA GLY A 897 -0.23 14.13 -10.63
C GLY A 897 -1.09 14.13 -9.37
N GLY A 898 -2.41 14.38 -9.45
CA GLY A 898 -3.31 14.40 -8.29
C GLY A 898 -3.17 15.62 -7.36
N ALA A 899 -2.24 16.53 -7.63
CA ALA A 899 -1.97 17.69 -6.78
C ALA A 899 -3.22 18.54 -6.50
N ILE A 900 -4.11 18.66 -7.49
CA ILE A 900 -5.36 19.41 -7.39
C ILE A 900 -6.41 18.69 -6.53
N THR A 901 -6.51 17.36 -6.67
CA THR A 901 -7.43 16.57 -5.85
C THR A 901 -6.99 16.49 -4.39
N ASP A 902 -5.68 16.47 -4.15
CA ASP A 902 -5.07 16.44 -2.82
C ASP A 902 -5.26 17.78 -2.11
N ALA A 903 -5.00 18.90 -2.81
CA ALA A 903 -5.25 20.24 -2.29
C ALA A 903 -6.72 20.46 -1.90
N ALA A 904 -7.65 19.84 -2.63
CA ALA A 904 -9.08 19.88 -2.34
C ALA A 904 -9.52 18.99 -1.16
N GLY A 905 -8.66 18.11 -0.65
CA GLY A 905 -8.99 17.17 0.43
C GLY A 905 -10.03 16.10 0.06
N LEU A 906 -10.10 15.72 -1.23
CA LEU A 906 -11.19 14.88 -1.75
C LEU A 906 -11.04 13.38 -1.40
N ASP A 907 -9.89 12.93 -0.91
CA ASP A 907 -9.56 11.49 -0.70
C ASP A 907 -10.57 10.72 0.14
N ARG A 908 -11.32 11.41 1.00
CA ARG A 908 -12.29 10.81 1.92
C ARG A 908 -13.71 10.72 1.36
N HIS A 909 -13.95 11.26 0.17
CA HIS A 909 -15.29 11.46 -0.38
C HIS A 909 -15.59 10.67 -1.66
N LEU A 910 -14.56 10.22 -2.38
CA LEU A 910 -14.73 9.45 -3.63
C LEU A 910 -13.59 8.43 -3.79
N VAL A 911 -13.86 7.18 -3.44
CA VAL A 911 -12.91 6.05 -3.47
C VAL A 911 -13.32 4.98 -4.48
N LEU A 912 -12.36 4.36 -5.17
CA LEU A 912 -12.65 3.40 -6.25
C LEU A 912 -13.15 2.06 -5.70
N GLY A 913 -12.56 1.58 -4.60
CA GLY A 913 -13.00 0.37 -3.89
C GLY A 913 -14.38 0.55 -3.23
N ALA A 914 -15.04 -0.57 -2.91
CA ALA A 914 -16.29 -0.53 -2.15
C ALA A 914 -16.05 0.14 -0.79
N ALA A 915 -16.97 1.03 -0.41
CA ALA A 915 -16.99 1.71 0.88
C ALA A 915 -17.75 0.91 1.93
#